data_AF-S8E8H4-F1
#
_entry.id   AF-S8E8H4-F1
#
_cell.length_a   1.000
_cell.length_b   1.000
_cell.length_c   1.000
_cell.angle_alpha   90.00
_cell.angle_beta   90.00
_cell.angle_gamma   90.00
#
_symmetry.space_group_name_H-M   'P 1'
#
loop_
_entity.id
_entity.type
_entity.pdbx_description
1 polymer ?
#
loop_
_entity_poly.entity_id
_entity_poly.type
_entity_poly.pdbx_seq_one_letter_code
_entity_poly.pdbx_strand_id
1 'polypeptide(L)'
;SGSKNENGSGNSNADSCILSSTFAYFIISFIILGSAGSLFGKYMLSPGVRTGIAAAVGCQEDDEGSWAVGVFYGDSPLSLKPIEDMNVWNNETAAWPVANPVLTCASLSDAGFPSNFVADPFLYVQGDVLYLFFETKNPTTRQGDIGVAKSVDGGATWRPIGIALDEEWHLSYPYVFEYDGNIYMMPESSEKGDLRLYRATEFPLKWTLEKVVMRKPMVDAFIIRREGKFWIFGSDHSRIGSVKNGELEIWHSHSLSGHWRPHRGNPIRNGARRLGARNGGRPFVYNGSLYRIGQDCGETYGRGIRVFRVEVLTGREFREVEVEVPSVMAESRKRRNAWNGVRSHHLDVQRLSSGKWIAVLDGDRVPSGDRSRRLVLGSLSVAAVSALVVFFGVAIRFVRGVVPLSLLCPYDLGKRSDSVVVRERTNNLPSRVRVTCSRLNRAALNLRSKARPNTCMGATILLSTAILALGLTCVGVTYIYGGNGAQEAYPIDGGYSQFTLVAMTYDARIWNLKIYVKHYSRCSSVREIVVVWNKGVPPRPEDFDSAVPVRVRVEGRNSLNNRFKADPLIATRGVLELDDDIIVSCNDVERGFLVWRRNPEKIVGFYPRYVSGEMKYLGERHAREHGGYNVILTGAAFMDAAAAFGRYGSDVAAEGRAWVEANFNCEDVLMNFLYANATAAAAESAVEYVRPSLALETSKLSGVAISKDTQTHYDVRSKCIAKFSEIYGGLSHRKSEFGRRKDGWDL
;
A
#
# COMPACT_ATOMS: atom_id res chain seq x y z
N SER A 1 10.40 57.51 78.45
CA SER A 1 9.51 56.38 78.78
C SER A 1 9.15 55.66 77.49
N GLY A 2 9.17 54.33 77.52
CA GLY A 2 9.26 53.48 76.34
C GLY A 2 7.96 53.34 75.52
N SER A 3 8.20 52.97 74.26
CA SER A 3 7.44 52.03 73.40
C SER A 3 7.53 52.55 71.96
N LYS A 4 8.45 51.99 71.18
CA LYS A 4 8.64 52.32 69.76
C LYS A 4 7.68 51.48 68.92
N ASN A 5 6.87 52.21 68.15
CA ASN A 5 6.18 51.77 66.94
C ASN A 5 7.14 51.06 65.98
N GLU A 6 6.68 49.95 65.39
CA GLU A 6 7.03 49.63 63.99
C GLU A 6 5.77 49.22 63.23
N ASN A 7 5.37 50.14 62.35
CA ASN A 7 4.49 49.90 61.22
C ASN A 7 5.34 49.40 60.03
N GLY A 8 4.89 48.31 59.42
CA GLY A 8 4.70 48.19 57.97
C GLY A 8 5.92 48.15 57.03
N SER A 9 6.16 46.98 56.44
CA SER A 9 6.15 46.73 54.99
C SER A 9 6.25 45.21 54.80
N GLY A 10 5.34 44.52 54.11
CA GLY A 10 5.02 44.72 52.71
C GLY A 10 6.01 43.92 51.87
N ASN A 11 5.87 42.58 51.84
CA ASN A 11 6.51 41.78 50.79
C ASN A 11 5.52 40.78 50.21
N SER A 12 5.17 41.06 48.96
CA SER A 12 4.50 40.19 48.01
C SER A 12 5.27 38.88 47.85
N ASN A 13 4.67 37.75 48.21
CA ASN A 13 5.10 36.46 47.67
C ASN A 13 4.05 35.99 46.67
N ALA A 14 4.52 35.83 45.45
CA ALA A 14 3.79 35.33 44.30
C ALA A 14 3.11 34.00 44.63
N ASP A 15 1.79 33.93 44.38
CA ASP A 15 1.06 32.68 44.28
C ASP A 15 1.64 31.88 43.10
N SER A 16 2.59 31.00 43.39
CA SER A 16 2.99 29.96 42.46
C SER A 16 1.75 29.12 42.14
N CYS A 17 1.33 29.08 40.88
CA CYS A 17 0.31 28.15 40.39
C CYS A 17 0.76 26.69 40.65
N ILE A 18 0.45 26.13 41.81
CA ILE A 18 0.67 24.72 42.11
C ILE A 18 -0.39 23.93 41.33
N LEU A 19 0.02 23.21 40.28
CA LEU A 19 -0.85 22.28 39.56
C LEU A 19 -1.51 21.30 40.55
N SER A 20 -2.84 21.16 40.50
CA SER A 20 -3.56 20.13 41.25
C SER A 20 -2.97 18.74 40.98
N SER A 21 -2.83 17.88 42.00
CA SER A 21 -2.28 16.52 41.86
C SER A 21 -3.04 15.66 40.85
N THR A 22 -4.32 15.92 40.66
CA THR A 22 -5.15 15.29 39.62
C THR A 22 -4.79 15.77 38.22
N PHE A 23 -4.55 17.08 38.06
CA PHE A 23 -4.14 17.66 36.78
C PHE A 23 -2.73 17.21 36.40
N ALA A 24 -1.80 17.20 37.35
CA ALA A 24 -0.46 16.65 37.18
C ALA A 24 -0.48 15.16 36.78
N TYR A 25 -1.35 14.34 37.38
CA TYR A 25 -1.52 12.93 37.02
C TYR A 25 -1.94 12.74 35.55
N PHE A 26 -2.92 13.52 35.08
CA PHE A 26 -3.36 13.43 33.68
C PHE A 26 -2.27 13.88 32.71
N ILE A 27 -1.52 14.95 33.02
CA ILE A 27 -0.39 15.38 32.19
C ILE A 27 0.69 14.31 32.12
N ILE A 28 1.10 13.75 33.27
CA ILE A 28 2.14 12.71 33.31
C ILE A 28 1.67 11.46 32.54
N SER A 29 0.43 11.04 32.74
CA SER A 29 -0.15 9.90 32.02
C SER A 29 -0.19 10.13 30.51
N PHE A 30 -0.57 11.35 30.08
CA PHE A 30 -0.55 11.74 28.68
C PHE A 30 0.86 11.75 28.10
N ILE A 31 1.86 12.27 28.83
CA ILE A 31 3.26 12.27 28.38
C ILE A 31 3.78 10.83 28.26
N ILE A 32 3.53 9.96 29.23
CA ILE A 32 4.02 8.57 29.21
C ILE A 32 3.37 7.78 28.07
N LEU A 33 2.04 7.76 28.01
CA LEU A 33 1.32 7.01 26.97
C LEU A 33 1.53 7.63 25.59
N GLY A 34 1.53 8.96 25.48
CA GLY A 34 1.81 9.69 24.25
C GLY A 34 3.22 9.44 23.73
N SER A 35 4.23 9.44 24.61
CA SER A 35 5.61 9.11 24.23
C SER A 35 5.75 7.65 23.81
N ALA A 36 5.12 6.73 24.53
CA ALA A 36 5.12 5.31 24.17
C ALA A 36 4.42 5.07 22.83
N GLY A 37 3.27 5.72 22.60
CA GLY A 37 2.55 5.68 21.33
C GLY A 37 3.35 6.29 20.17
N SER A 38 4.01 7.43 20.39
CA SER A 38 4.88 8.07 19.41
C SER A 38 6.09 7.21 19.06
N LEU A 39 6.75 6.63 20.07
CA LEU A 39 7.87 5.71 19.89
C LEU A 39 7.43 4.45 19.12
N PHE A 40 6.29 3.88 19.49
CA PHE A 40 5.67 2.77 18.77
C PHE A 40 5.39 3.15 17.32
N GLY A 41 4.75 4.29 17.07
CA GLY A 41 4.46 4.78 15.73
C GLY A 41 5.71 4.93 14.88
N LYS A 42 6.77 5.52 15.44
CA LYS A 42 8.05 5.73 14.76
C LYS A 42 8.75 4.44 14.33
N TYR A 43 8.68 3.38 15.14
CA TYR A 43 9.42 2.14 14.88
C TYR A 43 8.58 1.03 14.25
N MET A 44 7.25 1.05 14.42
CA MET A 44 6.36 -0.03 13.99
C MET A 44 5.48 0.34 12.79
N LEU A 45 5.25 1.63 12.53
CA LEU A 45 4.45 2.06 11.39
C LEU A 45 5.37 2.44 10.23
N SER A 46 5.08 1.92 9.05
CA SER A 46 5.76 2.34 7.83
C SER A 46 5.25 3.72 7.41
N PRO A 47 6.13 4.69 7.15
CA PRO A 47 5.68 5.97 6.60
C PRO A 47 5.03 5.74 5.23
N GLY A 48 3.96 6.48 4.92
CA GLY A 48 3.30 6.39 3.63
C GLY A 48 4.25 6.73 2.48
N VAL A 49 4.24 5.92 1.42
CA VAL A 49 5.12 6.04 0.25
C VAL A 49 4.94 7.37 -0.51
N ARG A 50 3.82 8.07 -0.30
CA ARG A 50 3.40 9.25 -1.06
C ARG A 50 3.72 10.60 -0.40
N THR A 51 4.60 10.67 0.60
CA THR A 51 4.89 11.91 1.38
C THR A 51 5.63 13.03 0.64
N GLY A 52 5.70 12.98 -0.70
CA GLY A 52 6.19 14.08 -1.53
C GLY A 52 5.11 15.12 -1.86
N ILE A 53 5.50 16.22 -2.53
CA ILE A 53 4.66 17.38 -2.91
C ILE A 53 3.31 16.98 -3.52
N ALA A 54 3.22 15.82 -4.19
CA ALA A 54 1.98 15.24 -4.70
C ALA A 54 0.89 15.04 -3.63
N ALA A 55 1.21 14.68 -2.38
CA ALA A 55 0.22 14.52 -1.30
C ALA A 55 -0.50 15.83 -0.92
N ALA A 56 0.11 16.99 -1.19
CA ALA A 56 -0.53 18.28 -0.92
C ALA A 56 -1.64 18.60 -1.93
N VAL A 57 -1.56 18.05 -3.15
CA VAL A 57 -2.45 18.42 -4.26
C VAL A 57 -3.31 17.25 -4.76
N GLY A 58 -2.93 15.98 -4.56
CA GLY A 58 -3.69 14.79 -4.97
C GLY A 58 -3.32 13.52 -4.20
N CYS A 59 -3.89 12.38 -4.58
CA CYS A 59 -3.70 11.05 -3.97
C CYS A 59 -3.98 10.99 -2.46
N GLN A 60 -4.91 11.82 -1.97
CA GLN A 60 -5.24 11.87 -0.56
C GLN A 60 -6.09 10.65 -0.15
N GLU A 61 -5.88 10.16 1.07
CA GLU A 61 -6.71 9.07 1.59
C GLU A 61 -8.19 9.48 1.67
N ASP A 62 -9.06 8.65 1.12
CA ASP A 62 -10.50 8.74 1.33
C ASP A 62 -11.20 7.39 1.46
N ASP A 63 -12.51 7.44 1.69
CA ASP A 63 -13.35 6.26 1.90
C ASP A 63 -13.76 5.56 0.59
N GLU A 64 -13.50 6.16 -0.57
CA GLU A 64 -13.81 5.55 -1.86
C GLU A 64 -12.71 4.62 -2.31
N GLY A 65 -11.43 4.95 -2.04
CA GLY A 65 -10.31 4.05 -2.27
C GLY A 65 -9.09 4.72 -2.89
N SER A 66 -8.10 3.89 -3.23
CA SER A 66 -6.90 4.29 -3.99
C SER A 66 -6.87 3.61 -5.36
N TRP A 67 -7.97 3.71 -6.10
CA TRP A 67 -8.13 3.08 -7.40
C TRP A 67 -6.99 3.45 -8.36
N ALA A 68 -6.51 2.42 -9.04
CA ALA A 68 -5.48 2.48 -10.07
C ALA A 68 -5.87 1.58 -11.24
N VAL A 69 -5.23 1.74 -12.39
CA VAL A 69 -5.50 0.96 -13.59
C VAL A 69 -4.30 0.09 -13.95
N GLY A 70 -4.58 -1.18 -14.26
CA GLY A 70 -3.61 -2.13 -14.79
C GLY A 70 -3.96 -2.59 -16.21
N VAL A 71 -2.96 -3.04 -16.95
CA VAL A 71 -3.06 -3.55 -18.33
C VAL A 71 -2.74 -5.03 -18.37
N PHE A 72 -3.47 -5.73 -19.24
CA PHE A 72 -3.39 -7.17 -19.44
C PHE A 72 -3.43 -7.51 -20.94
N TYR A 73 -2.79 -8.61 -21.32
CA TYR A 73 -2.68 -9.09 -22.69
C TYR A 73 -2.99 -10.58 -22.79
N GLY A 74 -3.50 -11.01 -23.93
CA GLY A 74 -3.75 -12.43 -24.16
C GLY A 74 -4.12 -12.77 -25.60
N ASP A 75 -4.15 -14.06 -25.89
CA ASP A 75 -4.59 -14.58 -27.19
C ASP A 75 -6.12 -14.62 -27.30
N SER A 76 -6.83 -14.54 -26.16
CA SER A 76 -8.29 -14.45 -26.09
C SER A 76 -8.72 -13.55 -24.92
N PRO A 77 -9.94 -13.00 -24.91
CA PRO A 77 -10.42 -12.17 -23.81
C PRO A 77 -10.67 -12.99 -22.52
N LEU A 78 -10.60 -14.32 -22.61
CA LEU A 78 -10.75 -15.25 -21.50
C LEU A 78 -9.41 -15.85 -21.03
N SER A 79 -8.30 -15.51 -21.68
CA SER A 79 -6.95 -15.98 -21.30
C SER A 79 -5.98 -14.81 -21.37
N LEU A 80 -6.18 -13.89 -20.42
CA LEU A 80 -5.40 -12.67 -20.28
C LEU A 80 -4.35 -12.86 -19.17
N LYS A 81 -3.21 -12.19 -19.32
CA LYS A 81 -2.08 -12.18 -18.38
C LYS A 81 -1.65 -10.74 -18.12
N PRO A 82 -1.16 -10.41 -16.91
CA PRO A 82 -0.71 -9.06 -16.59
C PRO A 82 0.48 -8.64 -17.44
N ILE A 83 0.67 -7.32 -17.63
CA ILE A 83 1.74 -6.78 -18.48
C ILE A 83 3.15 -7.24 -18.06
N GLU A 84 3.39 -7.45 -16.77
CA GLU A 84 4.66 -7.99 -16.28
C GLU A 84 4.97 -9.40 -16.81
N ASP A 85 3.96 -10.22 -17.11
CA ASP A 85 4.11 -11.55 -17.70
C ASP A 85 4.42 -11.53 -19.20
N MET A 86 4.20 -10.37 -19.84
CA MET A 86 4.58 -10.14 -21.23
C MET A 86 6.04 -9.73 -21.36
N ASN A 87 6.75 -9.53 -20.24
CA ASN A 87 8.14 -9.08 -20.17
C ASN A 87 8.37 -7.85 -21.06
N VAL A 88 7.48 -6.87 -20.98
CA VAL A 88 7.63 -5.60 -21.70
C VAL A 88 8.75 -4.81 -21.04
N TRP A 89 9.80 -4.52 -21.82
CA TRP A 89 10.95 -3.73 -21.40
C TRP A 89 10.79 -2.31 -21.91
N ASN A 90 10.99 -1.33 -21.02
CA ASN A 90 11.13 0.06 -21.43
C ASN A 90 12.45 0.62 -20.87
N ASN A 91 13.46 0.78 -21.72
CA ASN A 91 14.78 1.28 -21.32
C ASN A 91 14.80 2.79 -21.05
N GLU A 92 13.76 3.53 -21.44
CA GLU A 92 13.62 4.97 -21.16
C GLU A 92 13.10 5.24 -19.75
N THR A 93 12.50 4.24 -19.11
CA THR A 93 11.98 4.33 -17.74
C THR A 93 12.72 3.35 -16.84
N ALA A 94 12.64 3.52 -15.52
CA ALA A 94 13.23 2.56 -14.60
C ALA A 94 12.43 1.24 -14.45
N ALA A 95 11.42 0.98 -15.30
CA ALA A 95 10.46 -0.11 -15.16
C ALA A 95 10.89 -1.35 -15.97
N TRP A 96 11.45 -2.35 -15.28
CA TRP A 96 12.09 -3.53 -15.90
C TRP A 96 11.82 -4.82 -15.13
N PRO A 97 10.78 -5.60 -15.52
CA PRO A 97 9.78 -5.30 -16.53
C PRO A 97 8.79 -4.24 -16.04
N VAL A 98 8.03 -3.66 -16.98
CA VAL A 98 6.84 -2.85 -16.62
C VAL A 98 5.87 -3.72 -15.83
N ALA A 99 5.38 -3.20 -14.71
CA ALA A 99 4.45 -3.90 -13.84
C ALA A 99 3.22 -3.05 -13.54
N ASN A 100 2.08 -3.71 -13.31
CA ASN A 100 0.88 -3.04 -12.86
C ASN A 100 0.99 -2.49 -11.43
N PRO A 101 0.29 -1.38 -11.11
CA PRO A 101 -0.58 -0.60 -11.99
C PRO A 101 0.21 0.32 -12.92
N VAL A 102 -0.32 0.59 -14.12
CA VAL A 102 0.35 1.46 -15.13
C VAL A 102 -0.15 2.90 -15.10
N LEU A 103 -1.29 3.17 -14.45
CA LEU A 103 -1.82 4.51 -14.26
C LEU A 103 -2.39 4.65 -12.84
N THR A 104 -2.04 5.75 -12.18
CA THR A 104 -2.48 6.06 -10.81
C THR A 104 -2.87 7.55 -10.70
N CYS A 105 -3.46 7.94 -9.57
CA CYS A 105 -3.68 9.36 -9.25
C CYS A 105 -2.38 10.20 -9.28
N ALA A 106 -1.23 9.59 -9.00
CA ALA A 106 0.06 10.29 -8.98
C ALA A 106 0.47 10.65 -10.40
N SER A 107 0.28 9.72 -11.35
CA SER A 107 0.51 9.94 -12.77
C SER A 107 -0.24 11.17 -13.29
N LEU A 108 -1.51 11.35 -12.87
CA LEU A 108 -2.30 12.52 -13.23
C LEU A 108 -1.85 13.80 -12.52
N SER A 109 -1.64 13.72 -11.21
CA SER A 109 -1.28 14.88 -10.39
C SER A 109 0.07 15.46 -10.83
N ASP A 110 1.04 14.59 -11.14
CA ASP A 110 2.36 14.98 -11.65
C ASP A 110 2.27 15.62 -13.06
N ALA A 111 1.25 15.25 -13.84
CA ALA A 111 0.95 15.85 -15.14
C ALA A 111 0.16 17.18 -15.05
N GLY A 112 -0.13 17.66 -13.83
CA GLY A 112 -0.87 18.91 -13.60
C GLY A 112 -2.38 18.77 -13.50
N PHE A 113 -2.90 17.54 -13.36
CA PHE A 113 -4.33 17.25 -13.17
C PHE A 113 -4.55 16.63 -11.78
N PRO A 114 -4.80 17.44 -10.73
CA PRO A 114 -4.98 16.95 -9.37
C PRO A 114 -6.05 15.86 -9.28
N SER A 115 -5.71 14.71 -8.70
CA SER A 115 -6.61 13.56 -8.64
C SER A 115 -6.40 12.75 -7.37
N ASN A 116 -7.46 12.20 -6.77
CA ASN A 116 -7.36 11.26 -5.65
C ASN A 116 -7.30 9.79 -6.08
N PHE A 117 -7.92 9.43 -7.20
CA PHE A 117 -7.87 8.08 -7.77
C PHE A 117 -8.17 8.11 -9.27
N VAL A 118 -7.90 6.98 -9.94
CA VAL A 118 -8.36 6.71 -11.30
C VAL A 118 -9.12 5.38 -11.36
N ALA A 119 -10.35 5.38 -11.88
CA ALA A 119 -11.24 4.23 -11.91
C ALA A 119 -12.04 4.15 -13.23
N ASP A 120 -12.81 3.09 -13.42
CA ASP A 120 -13.66 2.89 -14.61
C ASP A 120 -12.96 3.06 -15.98
N PRO A 121 -11.84 2.35 -16.23
CA PRO A 121 -11.07 2.50 -17.46
C PRO A 121 -11.80 1.94 -18.71
N PHE A 122 -11.94 2.78 -19.73
CA PHE A 122 -12.37 2.41 -21.08
C PHE A 122 -11.29 2.68 -22.12
N LEU A 123 -10.95 1.65 -22.89
CA LEU A 123 -10.02 1.73 -24.00
C LEU A 123 -10.73 2.15 -25.30
N TYR A 124 -10.07 3.03 -26.04
CA TYR A 124 -10.35 3.33 -27.44
C TYR A 124 -9.06 3.16 -28.26
N VAL A 125 -9.08 2.23 -29.21
CA VAL A 125 -7.93 1.88 -30.04
C VAL A 125 -8.02 2.61 -31.38
N GLN A 126 -7.03 3.44 -31.71
CA GLN A 126 -6.97 4.20 -32.96
C GLN A 126 -5.63 3.96 -33.65
N GLY A 127 -5.61 3.01 -34.59
CA GLY A 127 -4.36 2.53 -35.18
C GLY A 127 -3.48 1.89 -34.11
N ASP A 128 -2.26 2.38 -33.97
CA ASP A 128 -1.29 1.92 -32.95
C ASP A 128 -1.35 2.74 -31.65
N VAL A 129 -2.20 3.78 -31.60
CA VAL A 129 -2.38 4.62 -30.41
C VAL A 129 -3.52 4.08 -29.57
N LEU A 130 -3.27 3.93 -28.27
CA LEU A 130 -4.28 3.57 -27.28
C LEU A 130 -4.68 4.82 -26.50
N TYR A 131 -5.98 5.10 -26.44
CA TYR A 131 -6.54 6.10 -25.53
C TYR A 131 -7.27 5.38 -24.41
N LEU A 132 -7.08 5.86 -23.18
CA LEU A 132 -7.72 5.36 -21.99
C LEU A 132 -8.52 6.50 -21.37
N PHE A 133 -9.84 6.37 -21.37
CA PHE A 133 -10.76 7.25 -20.66
C PHE A 133 -11.08 6.62 -19.31
N PHE A 134 -11.15 7.44 -18.26
CA PHE A 134 -11.35 6.94 -16.90
C PHE A 134 -11.98 8.02 -16.03
N GLU A 135 -12.65 7.60 -14.96
CA GLU A 135 -13.05 8.49 -13.88
C GLU A 135 -11.80 8.96 -13.12
N THR A 136 -11.71 10.27 -12.88
CA THR A 136 -10.73 10.87 -11.97
C THR A 136 -11.43 11.74 -10.96
N LYS A 137 -11.07 11.58 -9.68
CA LYS A 137 -11.70 12.36 -8.61
C LYS A 137 -10.91 13.61 -8.26
N ASN A 138 -11.52 14.77 -8.45
CA ASN A 138 -10.98 16.04 -8.05
C ASN A 138 -10.81 16.11 -6.52
N PRO A 139 -9.60 16.43 -6.01
CA PRO A 139 -9.32 16.41 -4.58
C PRO A 139 -10.00 17.55 -3.81
N THR A 140 -10.30 18.66 -4.48
CA THR A 140 -10.93 19.84 -3.88
C THR A 140 -12.46 19.74 -3.90
N THR A 141 -13.06 19.49 -5.06
CA THR A 141 -14.52 19.42 -5.20
C THR A 141 -15.09 18.08 -4.75
N ARG A 142 -14.24 17.03 -4.69
CA ARG A 142 -14.61 15.63 -4.41
C ARG A 142 -15.51 15.02 -5.48
N GLN A 143 -15.64 15.67 -6.62
CA GLN A 143 -16.40 15.24 -7.80
C GLN A 143 -15.54 14.34 -8.70
N GLY A 144 -16.18 13.41 -9.42
CA GLY A 144 -15.58 12.63 -10.49
C GLY A 144 -15.73 13.36 -11.83
N ASP A 145 -14.63 13.46 -12.57
CA ASP A 145 -14.55 14.01 -13.92
C ASP A 145 -14.00 12.93 -14.86
N ILE A 146 -14.12 13.11 -16.18
CA ILE A 146 -13.59 12.14 -17.14
C ILE A 146 -12.20 12.57 -17.60
N GLY A 147 -11.17 11.85 -17.15
CA GLY A 147 -9.79 12.01 -17.59
C GLY A 147 -9.49 11.18 -18.84
N VAL A 148 -8.43 11.58 -19.55
CA VAL A 148 -7.89 10.78 -20.66
C VAL A 148 -6.35 10.72 -20.63
N ALA A 149 -5.82 9.53 -20.90
CA ALA A 149 -4.40 9.26 -21.11
C ALA A 149 -4.19 8.55 -22.44
N LYS A 150 -3.00 8.71 -23.02
CA LYS A 150 -2.61 8.02 -24.24
C LYS A 150 -1.36 7.17 -24.05
N SER A 151 -1.28 6.07 -24.78
CA SER A 151 -0.11 5.21 -24.91
C SER A 151 0.22 4.99 -26.39
N VAL A 152 1.52 4.98 -26.69
CA VAL A 152 2.08 4.76 -28.03
C VAL A 152 3.07 3.58 -28.06
N ASP A 153 3.20 2.87 -26.94
CA ASP A 153 4.16 1.78 -26.72
C ASP A 153 3.46 0.48 -26.31
N GLY A 154 2.23 0.28 -26.79
CA GLY A 154 1.42 -0.89 -26.46
C GLY A 154 1.10 -0.93 -24.96
N GLY A 155 0.63 0.16 -24.39
CA GLY A 155 0.09 0.21 -23.03
C GLY A 155 1.14 0.10 -21.92
N ALA A 156 2.43 0.15 -22.24
CA ALA A 156 3.51 0.05 -21.27
C ALA A 156 3.68 1.34 -20.48
N THR A 157 3.52 2.48 -21.14
CA THR A 157 3.47 3.80 -20.50
C THR A 157 2.24 4.57 -20.93
N TRP A 158 1.73 5.40 -20.01
CA TRP A 158 0.52 6.19 -20.21
C TRP A 158 0.80 7.64 -19.86
N ARG A 159 0.60 8.52 -20.84
CA ARG A 159 0.72 9.96 -20.65
C ARG A 159 -0.67 10.57 -20.50
N PRO A 160 -1.03 11.12 -19.33
CA PRO A 160 -2.24 11.94 -19.19
C PRO A 160 -2.18 13.11 -20.17
N ILE A 161 -3.29 13.40 -20.85
CA ILE A 161 -3.37 14.49 -21.84
C ILE A 161 -4.43 15.53 -21.53
N GLY A 162 -5.34 15.26 -20.58
CA GLY A 162 -6.31 16.24 -20.11
C GLY A 162 -7.57 15.64 -19.48
N ILE A 163 -8.48 16.54 -19.10
CA ILE A 163 -9.86 16.22 -18.74
C ILE A 163 -10.69 16.30 -20.03
N ALA A 164 -11.29 15.19 -20.41
CA ALA A 164 -12.12 15.06 -21.60
C ALA A 164 -13.54 15.60 -21.37
N LEU A 165 -14.09 15.44 -20.16
CA LEU A 165 -15.41 15.95 -19.80
C LEU A 165 -15.43 16.36 -18.34
N ASP A 166 -15.89 17.59 -18.11
CA ASP A 166 -16.07 18.24 -16.81
C ASP A 166 -17.44 18.91 -16.82
N GLU A 167 -18.27 18.62 -15.82
CA GLU A 167 -19.64 19.10 -15.68
C GLU A 167 -19.87 19.53 -14.23
N GLU A 168 -21.01 20.14 -13.91
CA GLU A 168 -21.32 20.60 -12.53
C GLU A 168 -21.71 19.46 -11.56
N TRP A 169 -21.65 18.19 -12.00
CA TRP A 169 -22.06 17.01 -11.24
C TRP A 169 -21.08 15.85 -11.46
N HIS A 170 -21.14 14.83 -10.60
CA HIS A 170 -20.25 13.68 -10.67
C HIS A 170 -20.45 12.87 -11.96
N LEU A 171 -19.34 12.59 -12.65
CA LEU A 171 -19.23 11.76 -13.83
C LEU A 171 -18.35 10.54 -13.55
N SER A 172 -18.74 9.38 -14.05
CA SER A 172 -17.95 8.14 -14.02
C SER A 172 -18.27 7.28 -15.24
N TYR A 173 -17.74 6.05 -15.31
CA TYR A 173 -18.07 5.06 -16.33
C TYR A 173 -18.09 5.61 -17.79
N PRO A 174 -16.98 6.17 -18.32
CA PRO A 174 -16.96 6.86 -19.61
C PRO A 174 -17.01 5.89 -20.80
N TYR A 175 -18.19 5.33 -21.10
CA TYR A 175 -18.36 4.38 -22.20
C TYR A 175 -18.14 5.06 -23.56
N VAL A 176 -16.94 4.93 -24.13
CA VAL A 176 -16.57 5.48 -25.45
C VAL A 176 -16.78 4.43 -26.55
N PHE A 177 -17.37 4.82 -27.68
CA PHE A 177 -17.59 3.93 -28.82
C PHE A 177 -17.71 4.70 -30.13
N GLU A 178 -17.48 4.02 -31.25
CA GLU A 178 -17.68 4.57 -32.59
C GLU A 178 -19.05 4.16 -33.16
N TYR A 179 -19.73 5.10 -33.80
CA TYR A 179 -20.94 4.85 -34.54
C TYR A 179 -21.06 5.84 -35.71
N ASP A 180 -21.33 5.31 -36.92
CA ASP A 180 -21.56 6.11 -38.13
C ASP A 180 -20.45 7.15 -38.40
N GLY A 181 -19.19 6.72 -38.27
CA GLY A 181 -18.00 7.55 -38.47
C GLY A 181 -17.75 8.61 -37.40
N ASN A 182 -18.57 8.64 -36.33
CA ASN A 182 -18.43 9.58 -35.22
C ASN A 182 -18.06 8.84 -33.93
N ILE A 183 -17.31 9.51 -33.05
CA ILE A 183 -16.93 8.98 -31.74
C ILE A 183 -17.87 9.57 -30.69
N TYR A 184 -18.46 8.69 -29.89
CA TYR A 184 -19.39 9.04 -28.83
C TYR A 184 -18.88 8.60 -27.46
N MET A 185 -19.29 9.33 -26.43
CA MET A 185 -19.10 8.99 -25.02
C MET A 185 -20.45 9.02 -24.31
N MET A 186 -20.73 7.98 -23.52
CA MET A 186 -21.92 7.88 -22.69
C MET A 186 -21.48 7.64 -21.23
N PRO A 187 -21.13 8.70 -20.49
CA PRO A 187 -20.73 8.57 -19.10
C PRO A 187 -21.93 8.25 -18.20
N GLU A 188 -21.66 7.71 -17.01
CA GLU A 188 -22.62 7.77 -15.93
C GLU A 188 -22.80 9.22 -15.49
N SER A 189 -24.06 9.67 -15.44
CA SER A 189 -24.47 10.98 -14.92
C SER A 189 -25.69 10.86 -14.02
N SER A 190 -25.70 9.82 -13.17
CA SER A 190 -26.84 9.42 -12.35
C SER A 190 -27.28 10.53 -11.38
N GLU A 191 -26.34 11.32 -10.85
CA GLU A 191 -26.59 12.51 -10.02
C GLU A 191 -27.44 13.56 -10.74
N LYS A 192 -27.20 13.79 -12.04
CA LYS A 192 -27.97 14.73 -12.86
C LYS A 192 -29.40 14.24 -13.12
N GLY A 193 -29.65 12.93 -13.01
CA GLY A 193 -30.93 12.29 -13.31
C GLY A 193 -31.16 11.97 -14.79
N ASP A 194 -30.13 12.09 -15.62
CA ASP A 194 -30.19 11.85 -17.07
C ASP A 194 -29.13 10.80 -17.49
N LEU A 195 -29.41 10.03 -18.53
CA LEU A 195 -28.41 9.32 -19.32
C LEU A 195 -28.11 10.13 -20.58
N ARG A 196 -26.87 10.59 -20.72
CA ARG A 196 -26.44 11.55 -21.75
C ARG A 196 -25.46 10.93 -22.73
N LEU A 197 -25.54 11.38 -23.98
CA LEU A 197 -24.66 11.00 -25.06
C LEU A 197 -23.93 12.24 -25.58
N TYR A 198 -22.61 12.19 -25.54
CA TYR A 198 -21.72 13.23 -26.03
C TYR A 198 -21.04 12.77 -27.32
N ARG A 199 -20.81 13.69 -28.24
CA ARG A 199 -20.07 13.46 -29.49
C ARG A 199 -18.77 14.22 -29.47
N ALA A 200 -17.68 13.57 -29.89
CA ALA A 200 -16.38 14.21 -30.03
C ALA A 200 -16.43 15.23 -31.19
N THR A 201 -16.05 16.47 -30.92
CA THR A 201 -15.83 17.50 -31.94
C THR A 201 -14.35 17.63 -32.30
N GLU A 202 -13.48 17.51 -31.30
CA GLU A 202 -12.03 17.39 -31.45
C GLU A 202 -11.52 16.29 -30.51
N PHE A 203 -11.40 15.08 -31.05
CA PHE A 203 -10.99 13.91 -30.27
C PHE A 203 -9.51 14.05 -29.82
N PRO A 204 -9.16 13.70 -28.56
CA PRO A 204 -10.01 13.11 -27.50
C PRO A 204 -10.55 14.10 -26.45
N LEU A 205 -10.35 15.42 -26.62
CA LEU A 205 -10.54 16.39 -25.53
C LEU A 205 -11.79 17.27 -25.62
N LYS A 206 -12.36 17.48 -26.81
CA LYS A 206 -13.57 18.31 -26.95
C LYS A 206 -14.78 17.48 -27.33
N TRP A 207 -15.82 17.63 -26.52
CA TRP A 207 -17.06 16.90 -26.62
C TRP A 207 -18.24 17.87 -26.54
N THR A 208 -19.31 17.57 -27.27
CA THR A 208 -20.57 18.30 -27.19
C THR A 208 -21.69 17.35 -26.80
N LEU A 209 -22.64 17.81 -25.98
CA LEU A 209 -23.85 17.06 -25.71
C LEU A 209 -24.63 16.89 -27.01
N GLU A 210 -24.73 15.64 -27.48
CA GLU A 210 -25.50 15.31 -28.68
C GLU A 210 -26.97 15.08 -28.30
N LYS A 211 -27.20 14.34 -27.22
CA LYS A 211 -28.55 13.95 -26.82
C LYS A 211 -28.67 13.52 -25.35
N VAL A 212 -29.80 13.87 -24.74
CA VAL A 212 -30.29 13.17 -23.53
C VAL A 212 -31.01 11.90 -23.99
N VAL A 213 -30.36 10.75 -23.83
CA VAL A 213 -30.83 9.44 -24.29
C VAL A 213 -32.07 9.01 -23.50
N MET A 214 -32.02 9.18 -22.18
CA MET A 214 -33.13 8.92 -21.26
C MET A 214 -33.08 9.91 -20.09
N ARG A 215 -34.23 10.39 -19.61
CA ARG A 215 -34.34 11.19 -18.38
C ARG A 215 -34.49 10.25 -17.17
N LYS A 216 -33.44 9.48 -16.89
CA LYS A 216 -33.36 8.51 -15.81
C LYS A 216 -31.95 8.47 -15.22
N PRO A 217 -31.78 8.28 -13.89
CA PRO A 217 -30.49 8.18 -13.23
C PRO A 217 -29.87 6.78 -13.44
N MET A 218 -29.55 6.45 -14.69
CA MET A 218 -28.95 5.16 -15.04
C MET A 218 -27.50 5.10 -14.56
N VAL A 219 -27.17 4.04 -13.82
CA VAL A 219 -25.82 3.75 -13.27
C VAL A 219 -25.13 2.72 -14.16
N ASP A 220 -23.83 2.91 -14.40
CA ASP A 220 -22.93 2.08 -15.22
C ASP A 220 -23.56 1.63 -16.55
N ALA A 221 -24.12 2.58 -17.29
CA ALA A 221 -24.85 2.26 -18.52
C ALA A 221 -23.91 1.99 -19.70
N PHE A 222 -24.17 0.95 -20.48
CA PHE A 222 -23.53 0.75 -21.78
C PHE A 222 -24.55 0.52 -22.88
N ILE A 223 -24.14 0.74 -24.13
CA ILE A 223 -24.97 0.54 -25.32
C ILE A 223 -24.30 -0.41 -26.31
N ILE A 224 -25.08 -1.35 -26.84
CA ILE A 224 -24.64 -2.27 -27.90
C ILE A 224 -25.63 -2.31 -29.06
N ARG A 225 -25.13 -2.62 -30.26
CA ARG A 225 -25.95 -2.91 -31.43
C ARG A 225 -25.98 -4.42 -31.66
N ARG A 226 -27.18 -5.01 -31.72
CA ARG A 226 -27.36 -6.43 -32.01
C ARG A 226 -28.68 -6.64 -32.75
N GLU A 227 -28.64 -7.44 -33.82
CA GLU A 227 -29.82 -7.79 -34.64
C GLU A 227 -30.62 -6.56 -35.12
N GLY A 228 -29.91 -5.52 -35.57
CA GLY A 228 -30.54 -4.30 -36.10
C GLY A 228 -31.17 -3.39 -35.04
N LYS A 229 -31.00 -3.67 -33.74
CA LYS A 229 -31.48 -2.82 -32.64
C LYS A 229 -30.33 -2.36 -31.75
N PHE A 230 -30.58 -1.27 -31.04
CA PHE A 230 -29.73 -0.79 -29.96
C PHE A 230 -30.30 -1.25 -28.62
N TRP A 231 -29.42 -1.64 -27.73
CA TRP A 231 -29.73 -2.12 -26.39
C TRP A 231 -28.91 -1.35 -25.37
N ILE A 232 -29.57 -0.81 -24.35
CA ILE A 232 -28.93 -0.21 -23.18
C ILE A 232 -29.12 -1.13 -21.99
N PHE A 233 -28.04 -1.34 -21.24
CA PHE A 233 -28.03 -2.05 -19.98
C PHE A 233 -27.55 -1.07 -18.91
N GLY A 234 -28.16 -1.07 -17.73
CA GLY A 234 -27.73 -0.26 -16.59
C GLY A 234 -28.63 -0.48 -15.38
N SER A 235 -28.35 0.18 -14.26
CA SER A 235 -29.16 0.09 -13.03
C SER A 235 -29.95 1.38 -12.79
N ASP A 236 -31.19 1.30 -12.28
CA ASP A 236 -32.04 2.45 -11.95
C ASP A 236 -32.46 2.43 -10.48
N HIS A 237 -31.61 2.98 -9.62
CA HIS A 237 -31.83 2.98 -8.18
C HIS A 237 -32.95 3.94 -7.70
N SER A 238 -33.69 4.58 -8.61
CA SER A 238 -34.79 5.48 -8.24
C SER A 238 -36.10 4.75 -7.91
N ARG A 239 -36.24 3.47 -8.29
CA ARG A 239 -37.48 2.71 -8.02
C ARG A 239 -37.61 2.31 -6.55
N ILE A 240 -38.84 2.38 -6.06
CA ILE A 240 -39.21 1.83 -4.75
C ILE A 240 -38.94 0.33 -4.74
N GLY A 241 -38.15 -0.15 -3.77
CA GLY A 241 -37.76 -1.55 -3.65
C GLY A 241 -36.54 -1.96 -4.49
N SER A 242 -35.90 -1.02 -5.20
CA SER A 242 -34.62 -1.29 -5.87
C SER A 242 -33.52 -1.58 -4.84
N VAL A 243 -32.73 -2.61 -5.09
CA VAL A 243 -31.54 -2.92 -4.29
C VAL A 243 -30.34 -2.22 -4.93
N LYS A 244 -29.76 -1.22 -4.25
CA LYS A 244 -28.52 -0.56 -4.68
C LYS A 244 -27.43 -1.59 -5.00
N ASN A 245 -26.79 -1.47 -6.17
CA ASN A 245 -25.83 -2.42 -6.76
C ASN A 245 -26.37 -3.84 -7.04
N GLY A 246 -27.67 -4.08 -6.90
CA GLY A 246 -28.32 -5.39 -7.08
C GLY A 246 -29.33 -5.45 -8.23
N GLU A 247 -29.48 -4.35 -8.98
CA GLU A 247 -30.49 -4.19 -10.01
C GLU A 247 -29.88 -4.13 -11.42
N LEU A 248 -30.57 -4.70 -12.41
CA LEU A 248 -30.26 -4.56 -13.83
C LEU A 248 -31.55 -4.29 -14.62
N GLU A 249 -31.53 -3.26 -15.45
CA GLU A 249 -32.56 -2.96 -16.43
C GLU A 249 -31.99 -3.01 -17.86
N ILE A 250 -32.83 -3.43 -18.80
CA ILE A 250 -32.52 -3.43 -20.23
C ILE A 250 -33.53 -2.57 -20.98
N TRP A 251 -33.05 -1.77 -21.90
CA TRP A 251 -33.85 -0.88 -22.75
C TRP A 251 -33.45 -1.09 -24.20
N HIS A 252 -34.38 -0.88 -25.14
CA HIS A 252 -34.08 -1.06 -26.56
C HIS A 252 -34.70 0.00 -27.45
N SER A 253 -34.03 0.28 -28.57
CA SER A 253 -34.52 1.18 -29.62
C SER A 253 -34.06 0.74 -31.01
N HIS A 254 -34.68 1.28 -32.06
CA HIS A 254 -34.28 1.03 -33.46
C HIS A 254 -33.19 2.00 -33.94
N SER A 255 -32.98 3.11 -33.22
CA SER A 255 -31.92 4.08 -33.51
C SER A 255 -31.34 4.64 -32.22
N LEU A 256 -30.10 5.11 -32.29
CA LEU A 256 -29.40 5.74 -31.16
C LEU A 256 -30.17 6.97 -30.62
N SER A 257 -30.80 7.71 -31.53
CA SER A 257 -31.64 8.87 -31.25
C SER A 257 -33.13 8.53 -31.12
N GLY A 258 -33.52 7.26 -31.12
CA GLY A 258 -34.92 6.83 -31.09
C GLY A 258 -35.56 6.93 -29.71
N HIS A 259 -36.84 6.58 -29.65
CA HIS A 259 -37.51 6.34 -28.37
C HIS A 259 -37.04 5.02 -27.75
N TRP A 260 -36.60 5.07 -26.50
CA TRP A 260 -36.16 3.89 -25.74
C TRP A 260 -37.35 3.22 -25.07
N ARG A 261 -37.52 1.92 -25.33
CA ARG A 261 -38.59 1.10 -24.74
C ARG A 261 -38.00 0.16 -23.69
N PRO A 262 -38.65 0.01 -22.53
CA PRO A 262 -38.16 -0.93 -21.52
C PRO A 262 -38.33 -2.36 -22.01
N HIS A 263 -37.38 -3.22 -21.69
CA HIS A 263 -37.56 -4.65 -21.83
C HIS A 263 -38.72 -5.13 -20.95
N ARG A 264 -39.56 -6.05 -21.44
CA ARG A 264 -40.77 -6.50 -20.70
C ARG A 264 -40.46 -7.13 -19.34
N GLY A 265 -39.28 -7.70 -19.20
CA GLY A 265 -38.78 -8.29 -17.96
C GLY A 265 -38.13 -7.31 -16.98
N ASN A 266 -38.17 -5.99 -17.20
CA ASN A 266 -37.55 -5.04 -16.27
C ASN A 266 -38.27 -4.96 -14.90
N PRO A 267 -37.54 -4.91 -13.78
CA PRO A 267 -36.08 -5.09 -13.70
C PRO A 267 -35.70 -6.55 -13.95
N ILE A 268 -34.70 -6.76 -14.81
CA ILE A 268 -34.21 -8.08 -15.23
C ILE A 268 -33.71 -8.87 -14.01
N ARG A 269 -33.05 -8.15 -13.11
CA ARG A 269 -32.57 -8.68 -11.84
C ARG A 269 -32.74 -7.58 -10.80
N ASN A 270 -33.17 -7.95 -9.60
CA ASN A 270 -33.18 -7.08 -8.42
C ASN A 270 -32.98 -7.96 -7.19
N GLY A 271 -31.71 -8.17 -6.79
CA GLY A 271 -31.37 -9.19 -5.80
C GLY A 271 -30.06 -8.91 -5.07
N ALA A 272 -29.44 -9.97 -4.54
CA ALA A 272 -28.19 -9.83 -3.79
C ALA A 272 -27.08 -9.18 -4.64
N ARG A 273 -26.38 -8.20 -4.05
CA ARG A 273 -25.33 -7.39 -4.70
C ARG A 273 -24.15 -8.21 -5.23
N ARG A 274 -23.97 -9.44 -4.74
CA ARG A 274 -22.94 -10.37 -5.22
C ARG A 274 -23.25 -10.98 -6.59
N LEU A 275 -24.49 -10.87 -7.09
CA LEU A 275 -24.94 -11.57 -8.30
C LEU A 275 -24.56 -10.87 -9.62
N GLY A 276 -23.69 -9.86 -9.60
CA GLY A 276 -23.20 -9.24 -10.84
C GLY A 276 -24.25 -8.43 -11.61
N ALA A 277 -25.25 -7.84 -10.93
CA ALA A 277 -26.32 -7.11 -11.60
C ALA A 277 -25.84 -5.77 -12.18
N ARG A 278 -25.14 -4.95 -11.36
CA ARG A 278 -24.47 -3.72 -11.80
C ARG A 278 -23.39 -4.05 -12.82
N ASN A 279 -23.29 -3.29 -13.91
CA ASN A 279 -22.32 -3.56 -14.98
C ASN A 279 -20.89 -3.25 -14.52
N GLY A 280 -19.91 -3.98 -15.03
CA GLY A 280 -18.50 -3.80 -14.65
C GLY A 280 -17.59 -3.52 -15.85
N GLY A 281 -18.06 -2.74 -16.82
CA GLY A 281 -17.31 -2.34 -18.01
C GLY A 281 -17.93 -2.77 -19.33
N ARG A 282 -17.14 -2.72 -20.40
CA ARG A 282 -17.61 -2.95 -21.77
C ARG A 282 -17.99 -4.42 -21.99
N PRO A 283 -19.16 -4.71 -22.58
CA PRO A 283 -19.45 -6.05 -23.07
C PRO A 283 -18.63 -6.37 -24.33
N PHE A 284 -18.16 -7.60 -24.47
CA PHE A 284 -17.37 -8.02 -25.63
C PHE A 284 -18.00 -9.20 -26.35
N VAL A 285 -17.68 -9.34 -27.65
CA VAL A 285 -18.11 -10.47 -28.46
C VAL A 285 -16.92 -11.38 -28.71
N TYR A 286 -17.07 -12.66 -28.39
CA TYR A 286 -16.05 -13.68 -28.62
C TYR A 286 -16.70 -14.97 -29.14
N ASN A 287 -16.16 -15.54 -30.21
CA ASN A 287 -16.72 -16.71 -30.90
C ASN A 287 -18.24 -16.60 -31.18
N GLY A 288 -18.67 -15.42 -31.64
CA GLY A 288 -20.08 -15.12 -31.96
C GLY A 288 -21.01 -14.94 -30.76
N SER A 289 -20.53 -15.16 -29.53
CA SER A 289 -21.30 -14.99 -28.29
C SER A 289 -21.01 -13.63 -27.64
N LEU A 290 -22.06 -13.01 -27.09
CA LEU A 290 -21.95 -11.76 -26.33
C LEU A 290 -21.66 -12.07 -24.86
N TYR A 291 -20.72 -11.35 -24.26
CA TYR A 291 -20.36 -11.46 -22.86
C TYR A 291 -20.57 -10.11 -22.16
N ARG A 292 -21.20 -10.13 -20.99
CA ARG A 292 -21.42 -8.99 -20.10
C ARG A 292 -20.53 -9.12 -18.88
N ILE A 293 -19.92 -8.01 -18.46
CA ILE A 293 -19.22 -7.92 -17.17
C ILE A 293 -20.19 -7.36 -16.13
N GLY A 294 -20.24 -7.98 -14.96
CA GLY A 294 -21.01 -7.49 -13.80
C GLY A 294 -20.14 -7.38 -12.55
N GLN A 295 -20.52 -6.52 -11.60
CA GLN A 295 -19.78 -6.30 -10.36
C GLN A 295 -20.28 -7.21 -9.22
N ASP A 296 -19.34 -7.84 -8.51
CA ASP A 296 -19.62 -8.40 -7.19
C ASP A 296 -19.48 -7.29 -6.14
N CYS A 297 -20.61 -6.85 -5.60
CA CYS A 297 -20.68 -5.85 -4.53
C CYS A 297 -21.16 -6.46 -3.20
N GLY A 298 -20.91 -7.75 -2.97
CA GLY A 298 -21.41 -8.49 -1.82
C GLY A 298 -20.78 -8.08 -0.49
N GLU A 299 -19.48 -8.34 -0.33
CA GLU A 299 -18.72 -8.07 0.90
C GLU A 299 -18.35 -6.60 1.05
N THR A 300 -17.92 -5.99 -0.05
CA THR A 300 -17.59 -4.57 -0.17
C THR A 300 -17.97 -4.12 -1.58
N TYR A 301 -18.15 -2.80 -1.77
CA TYR A 301 -18.35 -2.26 -3.11
C TYR A 301 -17.14 -2.62 -3.99
N GLY A 302 -17.40 -3.19 -5.17
CA GLY A 302 -16.34 -3.56 -6.11
C GLY A 302 -15.42 -4.69 -5.66
N ARG A 303 -15.92 -5.66 -4.87
CA ARG A 303 -15.13 -6.81 -4.38
C ARG A 303 -14.45 -7.58 -5.51
N GLY A 304 -15.09 -7.62 -6.67
CA GLY A 304 -14.61 -8.30 -7.87
C GLY A 304 -15.56 -8.07 -9.03
N ILE A 305 -15.26 -8.70 -10.16
CA ILE A 305 -16.14 -8.77 -11.32
C ILE A 305 -16.61 -10.21 -11.58
N ARG A 306 -17.63 -10.36 -12.41
CA ARG A 306 -18.22 -11.61 -12.89
C ARG A 306 -18.51 -11.50 -14.37
N VAL A 307 -18.40 -12.62 -15.09
CA VAL A 307 -18.60 -12.63 -16.55
C VAL A 307 -19.78 -13.51 -16.89
N PHE A 308 -20.67 -13.00 -17.72
CA PHE A 308 -21.91 -13.66 -18.12
C PHE A 308 -21.97 -13.79 -19.64
N ARG A 309 -22.12 -15.01 -20.14
CA ARG A 309 -22.44 -15.24 -21.55
C ARG A 309 -23.93 -15.03 -21.76
N VAL A 310 -24.30 -14.10 -22.64
CA VAL A 310 -25.70 -13.81 -22.98
C VAL A 310 -26.19 -14.82 -24.01
N GLU A 311 -27.12 -15.68 -23.61
CA GLU A 311 -27.72 -16.72 -24.47
C GLU A 311 -28.92 -16.18 -25.25
N VAL A 312 -29.77 -15.39 -24.60
CA VAL A 312 -31.00 -14.85 -25.19
C VAL A 312 -31.06 -13.35 -24.93
N LEU A 313 -31.26 -12.57 -25.98
CA LEU A 313 -31.53 -11.13 -25.90
C LEU A 313 -32.62 -10.76 -26.91
N THR A 314 -33.86 -10.70 -26.45
CA THR A 314 -35.01 -10.25 -27.25
C THR A 314 -35.75 -9.15 -26.52
N GLY A 315 -36.83 -8.60 -27.07
CA GLY A 315 -37.63 -7.57 -26.36
C GLY A 315 -38.50 -8.14 -25.23
N ARG A 316 -38.54 -9.46 -25.08
CA ARG A 316 -39.44 -10.17 -24.14
C ARG A 316 -38.69 -11.09 -23.17
N GLU A 317 -37.61 -11.70 -23.63
CA GLU A 317 -36.80 -12.64 -22.88
C GLU A 317 -35.34 -12.21 -22.90
N PHE A 318 -34.71 -12.26 -21.73
CA PHE A 318 -33.28 -12.11 -21.53
C PHE A 318 -32.78 -13.27 -20.67
N ARG A 319 -31.70 -13.93 -21.11
CA ARG A 319 -31.04 -14.98 -20.35
C ARG A 319 -29.53 -14.89 -20.51
N GLU A 320 -28.84 -14.94 -19.38
CA GLU A 320 -27.39 -14.98 -19.30
C GLU A 320 -26.97 -16.12 -18.37
N VAL A 321 -25.81 -16.71 -18.62
CA VAL A 321 -25.21 -17.76 -17.79
C VAL A 321 -23.82 -17.30 -17.38
N GLU A 322 -23.52 -17.38 -16.09
CA GLU A 322 -22.19 -17.09 -15.58
C GLU A 322 -21.18 -18.08 -16.16
N VAL A 323 -20.05 -17.57 -16.63
CA VAL A 323 -18.94 -18.38 -17.12
C VAL A 323 -17.75 -18.23 -16.18
N GLU A 324 -17.02 -19.32 -16.01
CA GLU A 324 -15.77 -19.28 -15.24
C GLU A 324 -14.78 -18.33 -15.91
N VAL A 325 -14.09 -17.55 -15.09
CA VAL A 325 -13.55 -16.27 -15.51
C VAL A 325 -12.05 -16.33 -15.82
N PRO A 326 -11.53 -15.52 -16.78
CA PRO A 326 -10.11 -15.38 -17.09
C PRO A 326 -9.14 -15.34 -15.90
N SER A 327 -7.93 -15.84 -16.11
CA SER A 327 -6.77 -15.81 -15.18
C SER A 327 -6.46 -14.42 -14.60
N VAL A 328 -6.86 -13.33 -15.26
CA VAL A 328 -6.75 -11.94 -14.76
C VAL A 328 -7.54 -11.70 -13.49
N MET A 329 -8.55 -12.52 -13.23
CA MET A 329 -9.45 -12.40 -12.09
C MET A 329 -9.11 -13.37 -10.95
N ALA A 330 -8.00 -14.12 -11.08
CA ALA A 330 -7.47 -14.87 -9.96
C ALA A 330 -6.99 -13.88 -8.90
N GLU A 331 -7.56 -13.96 -7.70
CA GLU A 331 -7.15 -13.10 -6.59
C GLU A 331 -5.66 -13.27 -6.33
N SER A 332 -4.95 -12.14 -6.30
CA SER A 332 -3.54 -12.15 -5.96
C SER A 332 -3.37 -12.77 -4.57
N ARG A 333 -2.49 -13.77 -4.46
CA ARG A 333 -2.15 -14.36 -3.16
C ARG A 333 -1.45 -13.37 -2.23
N LYS A 334 -0.97 -12.24 -2.75
CA LYS A 334 -0.46 -11.11 -1.95
C LYS A 334 -1.57 -10.35 -1.22
N ARG A 335 -2.85 -10.60 -1.54
CA ARG A 335 -4.03 -9.92 -0.97
C ARG A 335 -3.81 -8.40 -1.04
N ARG A 336 -4.11 -7.65 0.03
CA ARG A 336 -3.93 -6.19 0.10
C ARG A 336 -2.53 -5.66 -0.30
N ASN A 337 -1.48 -6.46 -0.33
CA ASN A 337 -0.17 -5.99 -0.82
C ASN A 337 -0.08 -5.94 -2.36
N ALA A 338 -1.03 -6.55 -3.08
CA ALA A 338 -1.25 -6.30 -4.49
C ALA A 338 -2.12 -5.07 -4.69
N TRP A 339 -1.86 -4.32 -5.76
CA TRP A 339 -2.55 -3.06 -6.06
C TRP A 339 -4.06 -3.23 -6.28
N ASN A 340 -4.49 -4.38 -6.79
CA ASN A 340 -5.90 -4.79 -7.01
C ASN A 340 -6.36 -5.89 -6.04
N GLY A 341 -5.68 -6.05 -4.91
CA GLY A 341 -5.82 -7.24 -4.07
C GLY A 341 -7.04 -7.29 -3.15
N VAL A 342 -7.85 -6.23 -3.10
CA VAL A 342 -9.07 -6.17 -2.28
C VAL A 342 -10.30 -5.91 -3.14
N ARG A 343 -10.18 -5.05 -4.16
CA ARG A 343 -11.26 -4.63 -5.04
C ARG A 343 -10.79 -4.51 -6.49
N SER A 344 -11.71 -4.76 -7.41
CA SER A 344 -11.60 -4.54 -8.86
C SER A 344 -13.02 -4.64 -9.41
N HIS A 345 -13.57 -3.59 -9.99
CA HIS A 345 -14.98 -3.57 -10.39
C HIS A 345 -15.19 -3.26 -11.87
N HIS A 346 -14.14 -2.90 -12.59
CA HIS A 346 -14.22 -2.54 -13.99
C HIS A 346 -13.23 -3.33 -14.84
N LEU A 347 -13.70 -3.85 -15.97
CA LEU A 347 -12.89 -4.46 -17.02
C LEU A 347 -13.37 -4.00 -18.40
N ASP A 348 -12.48 -3.42 -19.19
CA ASP A 348 -12.68 -3.22 -20.63
C ASP A 348 -11.69 -4.09 -21.40
N VAL A 349 -12.18 -4.76 -22.44
CA VAL A 349 -11.42 -5.70 -23.26
C VAL A 349 -11.61 -5.36 -24.73
N GLN A 350 -10.50 -5.20 -25.45
CA GLN A 350 -10.47 -4.79 -26.85
C GLN A 350 -9.57 -5.72 -27.66
N ARG A 351 -9.94 -5.95 -28.92
CA ARG A 351 -9.12 -6.70 -29.86
C ARG A 351 -8.20 -5.75 -30.62
N LEU A 352 -6.90 -6.05 -30.65
CA LEU A 352 -5.91 -5.28 -31.37
C LEU A 352 -5.86 -5.67 -32.85
N SER A 353 -5.31 -4.78 -33.68
CA SER A 353 -5.01 -5.03 -35.10
C SER A 353 -4.12 -6.25 -35.33
N SER A 354 -3.22 -6.55 -34.38
CA SER A 354 -2.38 -7.74 -34.36
C SER A 354 -3.13 -9.06 -34.18
N GLY A 355 -4.42 -9.01 -33.85
CA GLY A 355 -5.25 -10.17 -33.53
C GLY A 355 -5.22 -10.59 -32.06
N LYS A 356 -4.26 -10.09 -31.27
CA LYS A 356 -4.21 -10.25 -29.81
C LYS A 356 -5.29 -9.42 -29.12
N TRP A 357 -5.51 -9.71 -27.84
CA TRP A 357 -6.42 -8.97 -26.98
C TRP A 357 -5.65 -8.16 -25.94
N ILE A 358 -6.13 -6.95 -25.68
CA ILE A 358 -5.72 -6.08 -24.58
C ILE A 358 -6.91 -5.91 -23.65
N ALA A 359 -6.65 -5.81 -22.35
CA ALA A 359 -7.64 -5.42 -21.37
C ALA A 359 -7.07 -4.41 -20.37
N VAL A 360 -7.96 -3.59 -19.84
CA VAL A 360 -7.69 -2.69 -18.71
C VAL A 360 -8.63 -3.04 -17.58
N LEU A 361 -8.06 -3.13 -16.38
CA LEU A 361 -8.78 -3.44 -15.15
C LEU A 361 -8.46 -2.36 -14.13
N ASP A 362 -9.48 -1.87 -13.42
CA ASP A 362 -9.21 -1.09 -12.21
C ASP A 362 -8.98 -1.97 -10.98
N GLY A 363 -8.38 -1.39 -9.95
CA GLY A 363 -8.07 -2.14 -8.76
C GLY A 363 -7.75 -1.25 -7.59
N ASP A 364 -8.13 -1.74 -6.41
CA ASP A 364 -7.78 -1.12 -5.15
C ASP A 364 -7.39 -2.17 -4.10
N ARG A 365 -6.51 -1.73 -3.22
CA ARG A 365 -5.98 -2.48 -2.07
C ARG A 365 -6.70 -2.13 -0.76
N VAL A 366 -7.54 -1.10 -0.79
CA VAL A 366 -8.26 -0.60 0.38
C VAL A 366 -9.74 -1.01 0.28
N PRO A 367 -10.39 -1.49 1.34
CA PRO A 367 -11.84 -1.66 1.34
C PRO A 367 -12.58 -0.30 1.31
N SER A 368 -13.80 -0.28 0.78
CA SER A 368 -14.64 0.92 0.88
C SER A 368 -14.91 1.28 2.35
N GLY A 369 -14.76 2.56 2.71
CA GLY A 369 -14.98 3.08 4.07
C GLY A 369 -13.87 2.77 5.07
N ASP A 370 -12.70 2.33 4.61
CA ASP A 370 -11.58 1.95 5.50
C ASP A 370 -11.10 3.11 6.39
N ARG A 371 -10.90 4.30 5.82
CA ARG A 371 -10.41 5.47 6.57
C ARG A 371 -11.36 5.82 7.72
N SER A 372 -12.66 5.91 7.44
CA SER A 372 -13.69 6.15 8.46
C SER A 372 -13.72 5.05 9.51
N ARG A 373 -13.67 3.77 9.10
CA ARG A 373 -13.65 2.64 10.03
C ARG A 373 -12.43 2.67 10.94
N ARG A 374 -11.24 2.93 10.38
CA ARG A 374 -9.99 3.08 11.13
C ARG A 374 -10.08 4.23 12.12
N LEU A 375 -10.59 5.39 11.71
CA LEU A 375 -10.76 6.55 12.59
C LEU A 375 -11.72 6.24 13.76
N VAL A 376 -12.84 5.54 13.50
CA VAL A 376 -13.79 5.12 14.53
C VAL A 376 -13.12 4.16 15.52
N LEU A 377 -12.44 3.11 15.04
CA LEU A 377 -11.75 2.14 15.89
C LEU A 377 -10.61 2.77 16.70
N GLY A 378 -9.83 3.64 16.08
CA GLY A 378 -8.79 4.41 16.73
C GLY A 378 -9.35 5.31 17.84
N SER A 379 -10.43 6.04 17.56
CA SER A 379 -11.11 6.92 18.51
C SER A 379 -11.70 6.13 19.69
N LEU A 380 -12.31 4.97 19.42
CA LEU A 380 -12.80 4.05 20.46
C LEU A 380 -11.65 3.56 21.35
N SER A 381 -10.48 3.25 20.76
CA SER A 381 -9.29 2.88 21.51
C SER A 381 -8.80 4.00 22.42
N VAL A 382 -8.75 5.25 21.92
CA VAL A 382 -8.37 6.44 22.71
C VAL A 382 -9.37 6.69 23.85
N ALA A 383 -10.67 6.54 23.58
CA ALA A 383 -11.71 6.64 24.61
C ALA A 383 -11.54 5.57 25.71
N ALA A 384 -11.23 4.33 25.32
CA ALA A 384 -10.97 3.24 26.24
C ALA A 384 -9.70 3.50 27.08
N VAL A 385 -8.61 3.98 26.49
CA VAL A 385 -7.39 4.39 27.21
C VAL A 385 -7.71 5.49 28.22
N SER A 386 -8.50 6.49 27.83
CA SER A 386 -8.92 7.58 28.71
C SER A 386 -9.70 7.06 29.92
N ALA A 387 -10.61 6.11 29.71
CA ALA A 387 -11.35 5.46 30.80
C ALA A 387 -10.42 4.65 31.73
N LEU A 388 -9.42 3.94 31.19
CA LEU A 388 -8.44 3.19 31.98
C LEU A 388 -7.52 4.12 32.79
N VAL A 389 -7.11 5.26 32.24
CA VAL A 389 -6.34 6.28 32.97
C VAL A 389 -7.18 6.84 34.12
N VAL A 390 -8.45 7.16 33.89
CA VAL A 390 -9.35 7.60 34.98
C VAL A 390 -9.50 6.52 36.05
N PHE A 391 -9.73 5.26 35.65
CA PHE A 391 -9.82 4.11 36.55
C PHE A 391 -8.56 3.96 37.41
N PHE A 392 -7.39 3.99 36.76
CA PHE A 392 -6.09 3.84 37.42
C PHE A 392 -5.90 4.97 38.43
N GLY A 393 -6.10 6.22 38.01
CA GLY A 393 -6.01 7.39 38.87
C GLY A 393 -6.96 7.36 40.08
N VAL A 394 -8.18 6.81 39.93
CA VAL A 394 -9.14 6.64 41.04
C VAL A 394 -8.66 5.56 42.02
N ALA A 395 -8.08 4.47 41.52
CA ALA A 395 -7.55 3.37 42.32
C ALA A 395 -6.32 3.80 43.15
N ILE A 396 -5.41 4.59 42.56
CA ILE A 396 -4.20 5.10 43.24
C ILE A 396 -4.40 6.45 43.98
N ARG A 397 -5.64 6.94 44.07
CA ARG A 397 -6.05 8.17 44.78
C ARG A 397 -5.57 9.51 44.19
N PHE A 398 -5.00 9.52 42.99
CA PHE A 398 -4.63 10.76 42.28
C PHE A 398 -5.84 11.45 41.64
N VAL A 399 -6.87 10.68 41.29
CA VAL A 399 -8.15 11.21 40.81
C VAL A 399 -9.18 11.06 41.92
N ARG A 400 -9.73 12.20 42.35
CA ARG A 400 -10.89 12.19 43.23
C ARG A 400 -12.11 11.83 42.39
N GLY A 401 -12.58 10.59 42.49
CA GLY A 401 -13.86 10.14 41.93
C GLY A 401 -15.06 10.74 42.67
N VAL A 402 -15.04 12.06 42.88
CA VAL A 402 -16.06 12.83 43.57
C VAL A 402 -16.42 13.94 42.59
N VAL A 403 -17.54 13.80 41.88
CA VAL A 403 -18.18 14.96 41.28
C VAL A 403 -18.62 15.83 42.46
N PRO A 404 -18.05 17.04 42.68
CA PRO A 404 -18.43 17.84 43.85
C PRO A 404 -19.87 18.26 43.65
N LEU A 405 -20.77 17.78 44.53
CA LEU A 405 -22.16 18.24 44.55
C LEU A 405 -22.26 19.77 44.77
N SER A 406 -21.18 20.40 45.25
CA SER A 406 -21.03 21.85 45.45
C SER A 406 -20.80 22.66 44.18
N LEU A 407 -20.26 22.08 43.09
CA LEU A 407 -20.15 22.78 41.79
C LEU A 407 -21.51 22.99 41.10
N LEU A 408 -22.57 22.43 41.67
CA LEU A 408 -23.95 22.53 41.21
C LEU A 408 -24.82 23.45 42.10
N CYS A 409 -24.25 24.03 43.17
CA CYS A 409 -24.90 25.01 44.03
C CYS A 409 -23.86 26.02 44.54
N PRO A 410 -23.78 27.26 44.00
CA PRO A 410 -23.05 28.32 44.68
C PRO A 410 -23.87 28.74 45.91
N TYR A 411 -23.33 28.58 47.12
CA TYR A 411 -23.90 29.17 48.33
C TYR A 411 -23.19 30.50 48.59
N ASP A 412 -23.91 31.61 48.39
CA ASP A 412 -23.51 32.94 48.84
C ASP A 412 -23.48 32.99 50.38
N LEU A 413 -22.40 33.54 50.92
CA LEU A 413 -22.21 33.79 52.35
C LEU A 413 -22.30 35.30 52.59
N GLY A 414 -23.46 35.78 53.03
CA GLY A 414 -23.68 37.19 53.37
C GLY A 414 -24.95 37.43 54.18
N LYS A 415 -24.79 37.89 55.42
CA LYS A 415 -25.81 38.22 56.43
C LYS A 415 -26.92 39.18 55.93
N ARG A 416 -28.20 38.87 56.20
CA ARG A 416 -29.13 39.54 57.17
C ARG A 416 -30.62 39.24 56.89
N SER A 417 -31.34 38.96 57.98
CA SER A 417 -32.76 39.19 58.31
C SER A 417 -33.82 39.40 57.22
N ASP A 418 -34.81 38.49 57.27
CA ASP A 418 -36.27 38.64 57.12
C ASP A 418 -36.90 39.59 56.08
N SER A 419 -37.71 38.92 55.26
CA SER A 419 -39.04 39.27 54.74
C SER A 419 -39.16 39.74 53.27
N VAL A 420 -40.04 39.00 52.57
CA VAL A 420 -40.75 39.32 51.32
C VAL A 420 -40.05 39.02 49.97
N VAL A 421 -40.12 37.73 49.58
CA VAL A 421 -40.77 37.19 48.36
C VAL A 421 -40.76 38.11 47.11
N VAL A 422 -40.00 37.77 46.05
CA VAL A 422 -40.42 37.03 44.83
C VAL A 422 -39.31 37.11 43.75
N ARG A 423 -38.91 35.92 43.27
CA ARG A 423 -38.36 35.59 41.93
C ARG A 423 -36.86 35.66 41.71
N GLU A 424 -36.18 34.59 42.13
CA GLU A 424 -35.03 34.08 41.39
C GLU A 424 -35.29 32.65 40.90
N ARG A 425 -34.92 32.45 39.63
CA ARG A 425 -35.02 31.20 38.88
C ARG A 425 -34.35 30.06 39.64
N THR A 426 -35.12 29.06 40.01
CA THR A 426 -34.61 27.73 40.35
C THR A 426 -33.97 27.10 39.12
N ASN A 427 -32.64 27.06 39.09
CA ASN A 427 -31.86 26.22 38.18
C ASN A 427 -32.12 24.74 38.53
N ASN A 428 -33.19 24.16 37.96
CA ASN A 428 -33.46 22.74 38.01
C ASN A 428 -32.50 21.98 37.09
N LEU A 429 -31.36 21.54 37.62
CA LEU A 429 -30.66 20.40 37.05
C LEU A 429 -31.49 19.12 37.34
N PRO A 430 -31.74 18.20 36.39
CA PRO A 430 -32.66 17.08 36.62
C PRO A 430 -32.17 16.12 37.71
N SER A 431 -33.08 15.67 38.59
CA SER A 431 -32.84 14.67 39.65
C SER A 431 -32.09 13.41 39.20
N ARG A 432 -32.23 13.04 37.91
CA ARG A 432 -31.50 11.96 37.25
C ARG A 432 -29.98 12.14 37.32
N VAL A 433 -29.47 13.37 37.17
CA VAL A 433 -28.03 13.64 37.21
C VAL A 433 -27.47 13.38 38.61
N ARG A 434 -28.22 13.75 39.67
CA ARG A 434 -27.82 13.55 41.07
C ARG A 434 -27.73 12.06 41.44
N VAL A 435 -28.68 11.25 40.96
CA VAL A 435 -28.67 9.79 41.15
C VAL A 435 -27.52 9.13 40.40
N THR A 436 -27.22 9.60 39.18
CA THR A 436 -26.07 9.09 38.41
C THR A 436 -24.75 9.42 39.11
N CYS A 437 -24.57 10.65 39.60
CA CYS A 437 -23.38 11.04 40.36
C CYS A 437 -23.18 10.21 41.65
N SER A 438 -24.25 9.90 42.39
CA SER A 438 -24.14 9.09 43.61
C SER A 438 -23.78 7.62 43.34
N ARG A 439 -24.32 7.04 42.25
CA ARG A 439 -23.94 5.70 41.78
C ARG A 439 -22.47 5.64 41.36
N LEU A 440 -21.98 6.67 40.65
CA LEU A 440 -20.57 6.78 40.25
C LEU A 440 -19.63 6.89 41.46
N ASN A 441 -19.97 7.72 42.44
CA ASN A 441 -19.17 7.86 43.66
C ASN A 441 -19.10 6.53 44.46
N ARG A 442 -20.20 5.78 44.54
CA ARG A 442 -20.22 4.45 45.20
C ARG A 442 -19.36 3.43 44.45
N ALA A 443 -19.42 3.42 43.11
CA ALA A 443 -18.58 2.55 42.30
C ALA A 443 -17.08 2.87 42.47
N ALA A 444 -16.70 4.15 42.50
CA ALA A 444 -15.33 4.58 42.74
C ALA A 444 -14.78 4.14 44.11
N LEU A 445 -15.60 4.14 45.15
CA LEU A 445 -15.21 3.66 46.49
C LEU A 445 -15.00 2.14 46.53
N ASN A 446 -15.88 1.37 45.87
CA ASN A 446 -15.72 -0.09 45.74
C ASN A 446 -14.49 -0.47 44.92
N LEU A 447 -14.16 0.32 43.90
CA LEU A 447 -12.95 0.16 43.11
C LEU A 447 -11.69 0.31 43.97
N ARG A 448 -11.67 1.36 44.81
CA ARG A 448 -10.57 1.69 45.72
C ARG A 448 -10.32 0.62 46.78
N SER A 449 -11.35 -0.11 47.20
CA SER A 449 -11.18 -1.17 48.19
C SER A 449 -10.52 -2.42 47.60
N LYS A 450 -10.80 -2.74 46.33
CA LYS A 450 -10.26 -3.92 45.62
C LYS A 450 -8.87 -3.70 44.99
N ALA A 451 -8.57 -2.50 44.49
CA ALA A 451 -7.33 -2.19 43.77
C ALA A 451 -6.28 -1.46 44.64
N ARG A 452 -5.98 -1.98 45.84
CA ARG A 452 -4.98 -1.38 46.73
C ARG A 452 -3.55 -1.71 46.24
N PRO A 453 -2.64 -0.74 46.07
CA PRO A 453 -1.29 -1.01 45.56
C PRO A 453 -0.49 -1.97 46.43
N ASN A 454 -0.76 -1.97 47.74
CA ASN A 454 0.00 -2.74 48.73
C ASN A 454 -0.46 -4.20 48.85
N THR A 455 -1.46 -4.64 48.07
CA THR A 455 -1.88 -6.05 48.03
C THR A 455 -1.45 -6.67 46.72
N CYS A 456 -1.04 -7.94 46.73
CA CYS A 456 -0.66 -8.68 45.52
C CYS A 456 -1.75 -8.61 44.45
N MET A 457 -3.01 -8.82 44.84
CA MET A 457 -4.16 -8.72 43.94
C MET A 457 -4.35 -7.30 43.35
N GLY A 458 -4.19 -6.26 44.16
CA GLY A 458 -4.34 -4.88 43.68
C GLY A 458 -3.17 -4.42 42.80
N ALA A 459 -1.95 -4.84 43.10
CA ALA A 459 -0.77 -4.63 42.25
C ALA A 459 -0.96 -5.30 40.88
N THR A 460 -1.45 -6.54 40.84
CA THR A 460 -1.76 -7.25 39.58
C THR A 460 -2.84 -6.55 38.77
N ILE A 461 -3.91 -6.04 39.41
CA ILE A 461 -4.97 -5.26 38.74
C ILE A 461 -4.42 -3.97 38.13
N LEU A 462 -3.56 -3.26 38.86
CA LEU A 462 -2.96 -2.01 38.39
C LEU A 462 -1.99 -2.29 37.23
N LEU A 463 -1.13 -3.31 37.35
CA LEU A 463 -0.20 -3.69 36.29
C LEU A 463 -0.94 -4.13 35.02
N SER A 464 -1.97 -4.97 35.13
CA SER A 464 -2.77 -5.39 33.97
C SER A 464 -3.50 -4.22 33.32
N THR A 465 -4.03 -3.28 34.12
CA THR A 465 -4.63 -2.04 33.62
C THR A 465 -3.63 -1.18 32.85
N ALA A 466 -2.41 -1.04 33.36
CA ALA A 466 -1.34 -0.28 32.71
C ALA A 466 -0.89 -0.94 31.39
N ILE A 467 -0.71 -2.26 31.38
CA ILE A 467 -0.38 -3.03 30.17
C ILE A 467 -1.51 -2.91 29.13
N LEU A 468 -2.77 -3.01 29.57
CA LEU A 468 -3.91 -2.85 28.68
C LEU A 468 -4.00 -1.43 28.09
N ALA A 469 -3.77 -0.39 28.90
CA ALA A 469 -3.73 0.99 28.43
C ALA A 469 -2.60 1.21 27.42
N LEU A 470 -1.43 0.63 27.65
CA LEU A 470 -0.31 0.68 26.71
C LEU A 470 -0.67 -0.04 25.39
N GLY A 471 -1.21 -1.25 25.48
CA GLY A 471 -1.65 -2.02 24.31
C GLY A 471 -2.71 -1.29 23.48
N LEU A 472 -3.73 -0.74 24.12
CA LEU A 472 -4.77 0.07 23.47
C LEU A 472 -4.23 1.39 22.91
N THR A 473 -3.19 1.96 23.51
CA THR A 473 -2.50 3.13 22.94
C THR A 473 -1.83 2.75 21.63
N CYS A 474 -1.11 1.63 21.58
CA CYS A 474 -0.51 1.12 20.34
C CYS A 474 -1.57 0.80 19.28
N VAL A 475 -2.70 0.19 19.67
CA VAL A 475 -3.84 -0.07 18.77
C VAL A 475 -4.43 1.23 18.23
N GLY A 476 -4.64 2.24 19.09
CA GLY A 476 -5.14 3.55 18.69
C GLY A 476 -4.21 4.24 17.69
N VAL A 477 -2.90 4.24 17.98
CA VAL A 477 -1.87 4.77 17.08
C VAL A 477 -1.85 4.02 15.75
N THR A 478 -1.96 2.70 15.76
CA THR A 478 -2.00 1.87 14.54
C THR A 478 -3.20 2.23 13.66
N TYR A 479 -4.40 2.34 14.24
CA TYR A 479 -5.58 2.67 13.44
C TYR A 479 -5.56 4.11 12.92
N ILE A 480 -5.11 5.07 13.74
CA ILE A 480 -5.11 6.49 13.37
C ILE A 480 -3.98 6.81 12.38
N TYR A 481 -2.79 6.25 12.57
CA TYR A 481 -1.57 6.65 11.83
C TYR A 481 -0.96 5.52 10.97
N GLY A 482 -1.38 4.27 11.13
CA GLY A 482 -0.74 3.10 10.50
C GLY A 482 -1.20 2.77 9.08
N GLY A 483 -2.05 3.61 8.48
CA GLY A 483 -2.62 3.38 7.15
C GLY A 483 -3.52 2.14 7.08
N ASN A 484 -3.71 1.62 5.87
CA ASN A 484 -4.52 0.42 5.58
C ASN A 484 -3.75 -0.92 5.83
N GLY A 485 -2.48 -0.84 6.23
CA GLY A 485 -1.61 -2.00 6.47
C GLY A 485 -1.19 -2.78 5.22
N ALA A 486 -1.45 -2.24 4.02
CA ALA A 486 -0.87 -2.72 2.77
C ALA A 486 0.51 -2.10 2.56
N GLN A 487 1.47 -2.92 2.13
CA GLN A 487 2.74 -2.41 1.65
C GLN A 487 2.58 -1.88 0.23
N GLU A 488 3.09 -0.69 -0.05
CA GLU A 488 3.13 -0.13 -1.40
C GLU A 488 4.53 -0.26 -2.00
N ALA A 489 4.58 -0.47 -3.31
CA ALA A 489 5.79 -0.35 -4.11
C ALA A 489 6.09 1.13 -4.37
N TYR A 490 7.37 1.48 -4.48
CA TYR A 490 7.80 2.84 -4.82
C TYR A 490 7.90 3.00 -6.35
N PRO A 491 7.16 3.94 -6.97
CA PRO A 491 7.30 4.23 -8.38
C PRO A 491 8.54 5.08 -8.67
N ILE A 492 9.02 5.03 -9.91
CA ILE A 492 9.95 6.01 -10.49
C ILE A 492 9.26 6.59 -11.71
N ASP A 493 9.05 7.91 -11.73
CA ASP A 493 8.35 8.62 -12.80
C ASP A 493 6.98 7.99 -13.14
N GLY A 494 6.24 7.58 -12.10
CA GLY A 494 4.96 6.89 -12.21
C GLY A 494 5.03 5.40 -12.59
N GLY A 495 6.22 4.88 -12.94
CA GLY A 495 6.42 3.50 -13.38
C GLY A 495 6.78 2.50 -12.26
N TYR A 496 6.10 1.35 -12.26
CA TYR A 496 6.32 0.24 -11.35
C TYR A 496 7.11 -0.90 -12.02
N SER A 497 7.82 -1.67 -11.20
CA SER A 497 8.67 -2.78 -11.64
C SER A 497 8.65 -3.90 -10.60
N GLN A 498 9.10 -5.08 -10.98
CA GLN A 498 9.30 -6.19 -10.06
C GLN A 498 10.74 -6.73 -10.12
N PHE A 499 11.13 -7.51 -9.12
CA PHE A 499 12.46 -8.12 -9.02
C PHE A 499 12.37 -9.58 -8.57
N THR A 500 13.41 -10.36 -8.87
CA THR A 500 13.56 -11.74 -8.43
C THR A 500 14.35 -11.76 -7.12
N LEU A 501 13.88 -12.49 -6.12
CA LEU A 501 14.65 -12.75 -4.92
C LEU A 501 15.41 -14.07 -5.08
N VAL A 502 16.69 -14.09 -4.70
CA VAL A 502 17.55 -15.28 -4.73
C VAL A 502 18.03 -15.57 -3.30
N ALA A 503 17.72 -16.77 -2.80
CA ALA A 503 18.12 -17.21 -1.47
C ALA A 503 18.88 -18.53 -1.57
N MET A 504 20.14 -18.54 -1.15
CA MET A 504 20.95 -19.76 -1.07
C MET A 504 20.82 -20.40 0.31
N THR A 505 20.53 -21.70 0.37
CA THR A 505 20.22 -22.41 1.61
C THR A 505 20.49 -23.91 1.48
N TYR A 506 20.27 -24.66 2.56
CA TYR A 506 20.46 -26.11 2.65
C TYR A 506 19.53 -26.72 3.71
N ASP A 507 19.47 -28.05 3.76
CA ASP A 507 18.54 -28.85 4.57
C ASP A 507 18.40 -28.41 6.04
N ALA A 508 19.49 -28.11 6.73
CA ALA A 508 19.45 -27.72 8.14
C ALA A 508 18.71 -26.40 8.42
N ARG A 509 18.46 -25.57 7.39
CA ARG A 509 17.80 -24.26 7.51
C ARG A 509 16.38 -24.23 6.96
N ILE A 510 15.79 -25.38 6.65
CA ILE A 510 14.45 -25.47 6.03
C ILE A 510 13.35 -24.75 6.82
N TRP A 511 13.41 -24.75 8.15
CA TRP A 511 12.43 -24.06 8.99
C TRP A 511 12.54 -22.53 8.84
N ASN A 512 13.77 -21.99 8.85
CA ASN A 512 14.02 -20.56 8.58
C ASN A 512 13.54 -20.20 7.18
N LEU A 513 13.85 -21.04 6.18
CA LEU A 513 13.45 -20.84 4.80
C LEU A 513 11.92 -20.75 4.64
N LYS A 514 11.13 -21.53 5.40
CA LYS A 514 9.67 -21.43 5.36
C LYS A 514 9.15 -20.07 5.85
N ILE A 515 9.74 -19.53 6.91
CA ILE A 515 9.39 -18.19 7.44
C ILE A 515 9.82 -17.12 6.44
N TYR A 516 11.04 -17.25 5.91
CA TYR A 516 11.62 -16.39 4.91
C TYR A 516 10.73 -16.27 3.66
N VAL A 517 10.37 -17.40 3.04
CA VAL A 517 9.53 -17.44 1.83
C VAL A 517 8.15 -16.85 2.12
N LYS A 518 7.57 -17.17 3.28
CA LYS A 518 6.27 -16.62 3.68
C LYS A 518 6.29 -15.09 3.79
N HIS A 519 7.36 -14.53 4.36
CA HIS A 519 7.53 -13.08 4.49
C HIS A 519 7.73 -12.41 3.13
N TYR A 520 8.79 -12.77 2.40
CA TYR A 520 9.19 -12.04 1.20
C TYR A 520 8.25 -12.24 0.01
N SER A 521 7.58 -13.39 -0.10
CA SER A 521 6.60 -13.62 -1.18
C SER A 521 5.44 -12.62 -1.17
N ARG A 522 5.20 -11.97 -0.02
CA ARG A 522 4.14 -10.99 0.18
C ARG A 522 4.60 -9.54 0.00
N CYS A 523 5.90 -9.27 -0.18
CA CYS A 523 6.37 -7.94 -0.51
C CYS A 523 5.92 -7.54 -1.93
N SER A 524 5.61 -6.27 -2.13
CA SER A 524 4.81 -5.80 -3.26
C SER A 524 5.50 -6.04 -4.61
N SER A 525 6.80 -5.75 -4.70
CA SER A 525 7.58 -5.84 -5.95
C SER A 525 8.31 -7.18 -6.16
N VAL A 526 8.19 -8.15 -5.26
CA VAL A 526 8.79 -9.49 -5.45
C VAL A 526 8.01 -10.26 -6.52
N ARG A 527 8.66 -10.66 -7.62
CA ARG A 527 8.02 -11.44 -8.70
C ARG A 527 8.05 -12.94 -8.45
N GLU A 528 9.22 -13.43 -8.06
CA GLU A 528 9.50 -14.84 -7.84
C GLU A 528 10.58 -14.99 -6.76
N ILE A 529 10.65 -16.17 -6.17
CA ILE A 529 11.72 -16.56 -5.25
C ILE A 529 12.46 -17.76 -5.82
N VAL A 530 13.76 -17.61 -6.03
CA VAL A 530 14.66 -18.69 -6.46
C VAL A 530 15.44 -19.18 -5.25
N VAL A 531 15.14 -20.40 -4.82
CA VAL A 531 15.86 -21.10 -3.75
C VAL A 531 17.02 -21.87 -4.39
N VAL A 532 18.25 -21.40 -4.15
CA VAL A 532 19.48 -22.11 -4.55
C VAL A 532 19.80 -23.14 -3.47
N TRP A 533 19.54 -24.41 -3.78
CA TRP A 533 19.66 -25.50 -2.83
C TRP A 533 21.05 -26.13 -2.88
N ASN A 534 21.87 -25.86 -1.88
CA ASN A 534 23.30 -26.19 -1.86
C ASN A 534 23.63 -27.59 -1.35
N LYS A 535 22.81 -28.15 -0.44
CA LYS A 535 23.10 -29.43 0.21
C LYS A 535 21.85 -30.06 0.82
N GLY A 536 21.79 -31.39 0.78
CA GLY A 536 20.75 -32.19 1.42
C GLY A 536 19.55 -32.43 0.51
N VAL A 537 18.46 -32.96 1.08
CA VAL A 537 17.25 -33.31 0.33
C VAL A 537 16.47 -32.03 -0.04
N PRO A 538 16.28 -31.72 -1.34
CA PRO A 538 15.62 -30.49 -1.74
C PRO A 538 14.13 -30.49 -1.37
N PRO A 539 13.59 -29.35 -0.92
CA PRO A 539 12.16 -29.20 -0.71
C PRO A 539 11.44 -29.10 -2.05
N ARG A 540 10.13 -29.36 -2.03
CA ARG A 540 9.28 -29.10 -3.19
C ARG A 540 8.68 -27.69 -3.09
N PRO A 541 8.43 -26.99 -4.21
CA PRO A 541 7.80 -25.67 -4.20
C PRO A 541 6.48 -25.62 -3.39
N GLU A 542 5.71 -26.70 -3.39
CA GLU A 542 4.43 -26.80 -2.68
C GLU A 542 4.57 -26.86 -1.16
N ASP A 543 5.78 -27.11 -0.65
CA ASP A 543 6.05 -27.16 0.80
C ASP A 543 6.11 -25.74 1.43
N PHE A 544 6.03 -24.68 0.61
CA PHE A 544 6.09 -23.27 1.04
C PHE A 544 4.74 -22.54 0.97
N ASP A 545 4.44 -21.76 2.01
CA ASP A 545 3.33 -20.79 2.01
C ASP A 545 3.74 -19.51 1.26
N SER A 546 3.73 -19.59 -0.07
CA SER A 546 4.15 -18.50 -0.94
C SER A 546 3.00 -17.83 -1.69
N ALA A 547 3.06 -16.49 -1.75
CA ALA A 547 2.20 -15.68 -2.58
C ALA A 547 2.72 -15.46 -4.02
N VAL A 548 3.93 -15.91 -4.32
CA VAL A 548 4.57 -15.86 -5.65
C VAL A 548 5.17 -17.22 -6.03
N PRO A 549 5.50 -17.47 -7.31
CA PRO A 549 6.22 -18.68 -7.69
C PRO A 549 7.52 -18.86 -6.90
N VAL A 550 7.75 -20.09 -6.42
CA VAL A 550 9.01 -20.51 -5.79
C VAL A 550 9.64 -21.56 -6.67
N ARG A 551 10.89 -21.32 -7.10
CA ARG A 551 11.65 -22.26 -7.91
C ARG A 551 12.85 -22.74 -7.11
N VAL A 552 12.99 -24.07 -6.99
CA VAL A 552 14.14 -24.69 -6.31
C VAL A 552 15.17 -25.08 -7.37
N ARG A 553 16.34 -24.44 -7.33
CA ARG A 553 17.49 -24.76 -8.19
C ARG A 553 18.49 -25.59 -7.39
N VAL A 554 18.58 -26.88 -7.70
CA VAL A 554 19.46 -27.82 -7.00
C VAL A 554 20.86 -27.75 -7.60
N GLU A 555 21.87 -27.60 -6.74
CA GLU A 555 23.27 -27.57 -7.15
C GLU A 555 23.99 -28.86 -6.76
N GLY A 556 24.89 -29.32 -7.62
CA GLY A 556 25.58 -30.60 -7.44
C GLY A 556 26.63 -30.62 -6.33
N ARG A 557 27.04 -29.45 -5.83
CA ARG A 557 28.00 -29.30 -4.73
C ARG A 557 27.64 -28.13 -3.83
N ASN A 558 28.01 -28.23 -2.56
CA ASN A 558 27.89 -27.14 -1.60
C ASN A 558 29.00 -26.10 -1.83
N SER A 559 28.68 -25.00 -2.51
CA SER A 559 29.61 -23.92 -2.83
C SER A 559 28.95 -22.58 -2.62
N LEU A 560 29.69 -21.60 -2.09
CA LEU A 560 29.21 -20.22 -2.00
C LEU A 560 29.10 -19.55 -3.37
N ASN A 561 29.81 -20.05 -4.38
CA ASN A 561 29.72 -19.52 -5.74
C ASN A 561 28.33 -19.71 -6.39
N ASN A 562 27.54 -20.67 -5.89
CA ASN A 562 26.27 -21.07 -6.49
C ASN A 562 25.22 -19.95 -6.53
N ARG A 563 25.24 -19.00 -5.58
CA ARG A 563 24.28 -17.88 -5.54
C ARG A 563 24.41 -16.90 -6.70
N PHE A 564 25.57 -16.87 -7.37
CA PHE A 564 25.85 -15.98 -8.50
C PHE A 564 25.93 -16.70 -9.85
N LYS A 565 25.61 -17.98 -9.88
CA LYS A 565 25.53 -18.74 -11.13
C LYS A 565 24.38 -18.20 -11.97
N ALA A 566 24.69 -17.86 -13.24
CA ALA A 566 23.73 -17.34 -14.19
C ALA A 566 22.51 -18.26 -14.36
N ASP A 567 21.34 -17.65 -14.38
CA ASP A 567 20.06 -18.34 -14.48
C ASP A 567 19.23 -17.73 -15.61
N PRO A 568 19.11 -18.42 -16.75
CA PRO A 568 18.36 -17.88 -17.89
C PRO A 568 16.85 -17.81 -17.64
N LEU A 569 16.34 -18.42 -16.55
CA LEU A 569 14.93 -18.37 -16.20
C LEU A 569 14.55 -17.12 -15.39
N ILE A 570 15.54 -16.36 -14.89
CA ILE A 570 15.29 -15.09 -14.20
C ILE A 570 14.94 -14.03 -15.25
N ALA A 571 13.67 -13.62 -15.27
CA ALA A 571 13.14 -12.66 -16.25
C ALA A 571 13.22 -11.20 -15.78
N THR A 572 13.59 -10.94 -14.52
CA THR A 572 13.70 -9.59 -13.98
C THR A 572 15.10 -9.04 -14.12
N ARG A 573 15.23 -7.72 -14.29
CA ARG A 573 16.54 -7.06 -14.31
C ARG A 573 17.18 -7.00 -12.93
N GLY A 574 16.37 -6.62 -11.93
CA GLY A 574 16.81 -6.54 -10.56
C GLY A 574 16.73 -7.89 -9.87
N VAL A 575 17.81 -8.27 -9.20
CA VAL A 575 17.84 -9.40 -8.28
C VAL A 575 18.19 -8.92 -6.89
N LEU A 576 17.46 -9.41 -5.89
CA LEU A 576 17.83 -9.27 -4.48
C LEU A 576 18.46 -10.60 -4.04
N GLU A 577 19.77 -10.59 -3.81
CA GLU A 577 20.42 -11.70 -3.11
C GLU A 577 20.30 -11.44 -1.61
N LEU A 578 19.80 -12.45 -0.89
CA LEU A 578 19.46 -12.28 0.52
C LEU A 578 19.60 -13.59 1.28
N ASP A 579 20.50 -13.60 2.25
CA ASP A 579 20.78 -14.76 3.10
C ASP A 579 19.52 -15.23 3.82
N ASP A 580 19.37 -16.54 3.94
CA ASP A 580 18.17 -17.20 4.47
C ASP A 580 17.96 -17.02 5.99
N ASP A 581 18.90 -16.36 6.65
CA ASP A 581 18.85 -16.01 8.07
C ASP A 581 18.66 -14.50 8.32
N ILE A 582 18.49 -13.69 7.27
CA ILE A 582 18.25 -12.24 7.37
C ILE A 582 16.78 -11.92 7.06
N ILE A 583 16.12 -11.27 8.01
CA ILE A 583 14.76 -10.73 7.83
C ILE A 583 14.80 -9.21 7.86
N VAL A 584 14.51 -8.60 6.70
CA VAL A 584 14.34 -7.16 6.49
C VAL A 584 12.86 -6.87 6.24
N SER A 585 12.35 -5.74 6.73
CA SER A 585 10.96 -5.34 6.49
C SER A 585 10.67 -5.17 4.98
N CYS A 586 9.44 -5.48 4.52
CA CYS A 586 9.11 -5.26 3.11
C CYS A 586 9.30 -3.79 2.70
N ASN A 587 9.01 -2.83 3.59
CA ASN A 587 9.25 -1.42 3.29
C ASN A 587 10.73 -1.12 3.03
N ASP A 588 11.65 -1.67 3.82
CA ASP A 588 13.08 -1.46 3.60
C ASP A 588 13.58 -2.19 2.34
N VAL A 589 13.01 -3.35 2.02
CA VAL A 589 13.25 -4.04 0.74
C VAL A 589 12.82 -3.15 -0.43
N GLU A 590 11.63 -2.55 -0.38
CA GLU A 590 11.14 -1.65 -1.42
C GLU A 590 11.98 -0.36 -1.53
N ARG A 591 12.48 0.17 -0.40
CA ARG A 591 13.45 1.29 -0.39
C ARG A 591 14.76 0.92 -1.08
N GLY A 592 15.31 -0.25 -0.76
CA GLY A 592 16.50 -0.79 -1.44
C GLY A 592 16.28 -0.91 -2.93
N PHE A 593 15.11 -1.43 -3.34
CA PHE A 593 14.76 -1.58 -4.74
C PHE A 593 14.64 -0.24 -5.47
N LEU A 594 13.99 0.77 -4.86
CA LEU A 594 13.90 2.12 -5.42
C LEU A 594 15.28 2.72 -5.70
N VAL A 595 16.20 2.56 -4.75
CA VAL A 595 17.56 3.09 -4.85
C VAL A 595 18.35 2.38 -5.94
N TRP A 596 18.25 1.06 -5.98
CA TRP A 596 18.87 0.25 -7.01
C TRP A 596 18.33 0.61 -8.41
N ARG A 597 17.02 0.78 -8.58
CA ARG A 597 16.44 1.18 -9.87
C ARG A 597 16.95 2.54 -10.36
N ARG A 598 17.37 3.43 -9.45
CA ARG A 598 18.02 4.72 -9.78
C ARG A 598 19.52 4.60 -10.05
N ASN A 599 20.15 3.49 -9.65
CA ASN A 599 21.59 3.22 -9.80
C ASN A 599 21.82 1.75 -10.20
N PRO A 600 21.25 1.26 -11.33
CA PRO A 600 21.26 -0.16 -11.67
C PRO A 600 22.67 -0.73 -11.89
N GLU A 601 23.65 0.13 -12.13
CA GLU A 601 25.07 -0.19 -12.27
C GLU A 601 25.79 -0.53 -10.95
N LYS A 602 25.20 -0.18 -9.79
CA LYS A 602 25.80 -0.35 -8.46
C LYS A 602 25.21 -1.54 -7.70
N ILE A 603 25.97 -2.03 -6.72
CA ILE A 603 25.46 -2.92 -5.68
C ILE A 603 24.80 -2.05 -4.61
N VAL A 604 23.51 -2.27 -4.37
CA VAL A 604 22.75 -1.50 -3.37
C VAL A 604 22.30 -2.42 -2.25
N GLY A 605 22.75 -2.20 -1.02
CA GLY A 605 22.45 -3.15 0.06
C GLY A 605 22.45 -2.57 1.46
N PHE A 606 22.20 -3.46 2.42
CA PHE A 606 21.87 -3.10 3.80
C PHE A 606 23.03 -3.25 4.79
N TYR A 607 24.16 -3.82 4.37
CA TYR A 607 25.30 -4.12 5.25
C TYR A 607 26.60 -3.53 4.70
N PRO A 608 26.96 -2.30 5.10
CA PRO A 608 28.17 -1.63 4.64
C PRO A 608 29.39 -2.14 5.39
N ARG A 609 30.51 -2.22 4.67
CA ARG A 609 31.82 -2.62 5.17
C ARG A 609 32.88 -1.68 4.60
N TYR A 610 34.04 -1.69 5.24
CA TYR A 610 35.15 -0.84 4.87
C TYR A 610 36.42 -1.65 4.67
N VAL A 611 37.09 -1.40 3.56
CA VAL A 611 38.42 -1.91 3.21
C VAL A 611 39.39 -0.76 3.37
N SER A 612 40.29 -0.86 4.35
CA SER A 612 41.30 0.16 4.60
C SER A 612 42.42 0.14 3.55
N GLY A 613 43.24 1.20 3.50
CA GLY A 613 44.46 1.22 2.69
C GLY A 613 45.49 0.15 3.07
N GLU A 614 45.40 -0.40 4.27
CA GLU A 614 46.21 -1.55 4.74
C GLU A 614 45.58 -2.90 4.38
N MET A 615 44.57 -2.93 3.51
CA MET A 615 43.88 -4.14 3.06
C MET A 615 43.19 -4.93 4.16
N LYS A 616 42.79 -4.24 5.25
CA LYS A 616 42.02 -4.86 6.34
C LYS A 616 40.53 -4.78 6.07
N TYR A 617 39.85 -5.89 6.33
CA TYR A 617 38.39 -5.95 6.33
C TYR A 617 37.83 -5.41 7.65
N LEU A 618 36.98 -4.39 7.58
CA LEU A 618 36.42 -3.71 8.74
C LEU A 618 34.88 -3.69 8.70
N GLY A 619 34.27 -3.97 9.86
CA GLY A 619 32.82 -3.96 10.04
C GLY A 619 32.20 -2.56 10.00
N GLU A 620 30.86 -2.48 10.03
CA GLU A 620 30.10 -1.23 9.91
C GLU A 620 30.48 -0.17 10.96
N ARG A 621 30.69 -0.56 12.23
CA ARG A 621 31.10 0.38 13.27
C ARG A 621 32.36 1.15 12.87
N HIS A 622 33.38 0.44 12.39
CA HIS A 622 34.62 1.05 11.92
C HIS A 622 34.42 1.82 10.61
N ALA A 623 33.56 1.34 9.70
CA ALA A 623 33.21 2.09 8.49
C ALA A 623 32.65 3.48 8.84
N ARG A 624 31.77 3.56 9.84
CA ARG A 624 31.23 4.83 10.35
C ARG A 624 32.31 5.69 11.00
N GLU A 625 33.19 5.11 11.81
CA GLU A 625 34.34 5.82 12.40
C GLU A 625 35.29 6.40 11.32
N HIS A 626 35.44 5.73 10.18
CA HIS A 626 36.26 6.19 9.04
C HIS A 626 35.48 7.05 8.02
N GLY A 627 34.24 7.42 8.33
CA GLY A 627 33.41 8.30 7.52
C GLY A 627 33.04 7.74 6.15
N GLY A 628 32.98 6.42 5.97
CA GLY A 628 32.52 5.85 4.71
C GLY A 628 32.68 4.34 4.56
N TYR A 629 32.20 3.83 3.43
CA TYR A 629 32.15 2.42 3.07
C TYR A 629 32.55 2.23 1.60
N ASN A 630 33.11 1.08 1.25
CA ASN A 630 33.50 0.72 -0.12
C ASN A 630 33.17 -0.74 -0.47
N VAL A 631 32.50 -1.44 0.44
CA VAL A 631 31.99 -2.79 0.24
C VAL A 631 30.57 -2.87 0.79
N ILE A 632 29.68 -3.52 0.05
CA ILE A 632 28.34 -3.91 0.50
C ILE A 632 28.25 -5.43 0.47
N LEU A 633 27.82 -6.05 1.57
CA LEU A 633 27.64 -7.51 1.59
C LEU A 633 26.47 -7.89 0.69
N THR A 634 26.72 -8.80 -0.25
CA THR A 634 25.69 -9.24 -1.21
C THR A 634 24.57 -10.02 -0.57
N GLY A 635 24.82 -10.64 0.60
CA GLY A 635 23.85 -11.38 1.40
C GLY A 635 22.65 -10.57 1.87
N ALA A 636 22.60 -9.27 1.58
CA ALA A 636 21.36 -8.50 1.54
C ALA A 636 21.54 -7.30 0.58
N ALA A 637 21.58 -7.55 -0.72
CA ALA A 637 21.79 -6.52 -1.73
C ALA A 637 21.06 -6.75 -3.06
N PHE A 638 20.62 -5.64 -3.64
CA PHE A 638 20.12 -5.55 -5.00
C PHE A 638 21.26 -5.38 -6.01
N MET A 639 21.14 -6.08 -7.13
CA MET A 639 22.08 -6.04 -8.25
C MET A 639 21.33 -6.22 -9.57
N ASP A 640 21.96 -5.80 -10.68
CA ASP A 640 21.52 -6.18 -12.02
C ASP A 640 21.89 -7.64 -12.30
N ALA A 641 20.90 -8.46 -12.66
CA ALA A 641 21.06 -9.90 -12.83
C ALA A 641 22.07 -10.25 -13.93
N ALA A 642 21.96 -9.59 -15.08
CA ALA A 642 22.84 -9.83 -16.22
C ALA A 642 24.27 -9.38 -15.90
N ALA A 643 24.41 -8.20 -15.28
CA ALA A 643 25.72 -7.68 -14.92
C ALA A 643 26.38 -8.48 -13.79
N ALA A 644 25.66 -8.80 -12.70
CA ALA A 644 26.19 -9.54 -11.57
C ALA A 644 26.61 -10.96 -11.95
N PHE A 645 25.70 -11.73 -12.54
CA PHE A 645 25.99 -13.12 -12.89
C PHE A 645 26.96 -13.22 -14.08
N GLY A 646 26.89 -12.29 -15.04
CA GLY A 646 27.85 -12.22 -16.13
C GLY A 646 29.27 -11.93 -15.65
N ARG A 647 29.44 -10.91 -14.78
CA ARG A 647 30.75 -10.58 -14.18
C ARG A 647 31.28 -11.74 -13.33
N TYR A 648 30.44 -12.28 -12.45
CA TYR A 648 30.85 -13.35 -11.56
C TYR A 648 31.15 -14.65 -12.30
N GLY A 649 30.46 -14.94 -13.40
CA GLY A 649 30.68 -16.12 -14.24
C GLY A 649 31.82 -15.99 -15.25
N SER A 650 32.35 -14.78 -15.47
CA SER A 650 33.38 -14.50 -16.48
C SER A 650 34.71 -15.20 -16.24
N ASP A 651 35.55 -15.30 -17.27
CA ASP A 651 36.92 -15.82 -17.14
C ASP A 651 37.80 -14.93 -16.25
N VAL A 652 37.55 -13.61 -16.26
CA VAL A 652 38.22 -12.65 -15.36
C VAL A 652 38.03 -13.03 -13.89
N ALA A 653 36.83 -13.51 -13.53
CA ALA A 653 36.52 -13.91 -12.16
C ALA A 653 36.97 -15.34 -11.79
N ALA A 654 37.53 -16.12 -12.73
CA ALA A 654 37.79 -17.54 -12.52
C ALA A 654 38.78 -17.83 -11.38
N GLU A 655 39.89 -17.10 -11.32
CA GLU A 655 40.86 -17.22 -10.23
C GLU A 655 40.25 -16.82 -8.87
N GLY A 656 39.45 -15.74 -8.87
CA GLY A 656 38.71 -15.31 -7.69
C GLY A 656 37.73 -16.37 -7.18
N ARG A 657 36.96 -17.00 -8.09
CA ARG A 657 36.01 -18.08 -7.73
C ARG A 657 36.72 -19.31 -7.16
N ALA A 658 37.89 -19.65 -7.69
CA ALA A 658 38.71 -20.74 -7.17
C ALA A 658 39.20 -20.44 -5.74
N TRP A 659 39.58 -19.18 -5.46
CA TRP A 659 39.94 -18.74 -4.11
C TRP A 659 38.75 -18.80 -3.14
N VAL A 660 37.57 -18.35 -3.57
CA VAL A 660 36.31 -18.45 -2.80
C VAL A 660 36.00 -19.90 -2.46
N GLU A 661 36.13 -20.81 -3.44
CA GLU A 661 35.90 -22.24 -3.24
C GLU A 661 36.86 -22.83 -2.20
N ALA A 662 38.15 -22.50 -2.29
CA ALA A 662 39.18 -23.04 -1.39
C ALA A 662 39.03 -22.55 0.05
N ASN A 663 38.50 -21.34 0.26
CA ASN A 663 38.38 -20.72 1.57
C ASN A 663 36.95 -20.77 2.15
N PHE A 664 35.96 -21.19 1.35
CA PHE A 664 34.54 -21.19 1.70
C PHE A 664 34.09 -19.83 2.30
N ASN A 665 34.50 -18.73 1.68
CA ASN A 665 34.23 -17.35 2.11
C ASN A 665 34.48 -16.36 0.95
N CYS A 666 34.14 -15.09 1.17
CA CYS A 666 34.53 -13.95 0.33
C CYS A 666 33.91 -13.87 -1.08
N GLU A 667 32.83 -14.60 -1.34
CA GLU A 667 32.06 -14.48 -2.58
C GLU A 667 31.45 -13.08 -2.74
N ASP A 668 31.01 -12.49 -1.63
CA ASP A 668 30.50 -11.13 -1.52
C ASP A 668 31.60 -10.08 -1.79
N VAL A 669 32.77 -10.27 -1.19
CA VAL A 669 33.94 -9.41 -1.40
C VAL A 669 34.37 -9.47 -2.86
N LEU A 670 34.47 -10.67 -3.45
CA LEU A 670 34.82 -10.85 -4.86
C LEU A 670 33.86 -10.06 -5.76
N MET A 671 32.55 -10.17 -5.53
CA MET A 671 31.55 -9.43 -6.31
C MET A 671 31.79 -7.91 -6.27
N ASN A 672 32.13 -7.35 -5.11
CA ASN A 672 32.43 -5.91 -4.97
C ASN A 672 33.67 -5.52 -5.79
N PHE A 673 34.73 -6.33 -5.80
CA PHE A 673 35.91 -6.09 -6.65
C PHE A 673 35.54 -6.12 -8.14
N LEU A 674 34.71 -7.07 -8.57
CA LEU A 674 34.30 -7.18 -9.97
C LEU A 674 33.46 -5.97 -10.43
N TYR A 675 32.60 -5.44 -9.55
CA TYR A 675 31.84 -4.21 -9.83
C TYR A 675 32.75 -2.97 -9.88
N ALA A 676 33.68 -2.85 -8.93
CA ALA A 676 34.63 -1.74 -8.91
C ALA A 676 35.57 -1.74 -10.13
N ASN A 677 36.04 -2.92 -10.56
CA ASN A 677 36.88 -3.08 -11.74
C ASN A 677 36.14 -2.69 -13.03
N ALA A 678 34.83 -2.96 -13.10
CA ALA A 678 34.00 -2.59 -14.25
C ALA A 678 33.60 -1.10 -14.29
N THR A 679 33.84 -0.34 -13.23
CA THR A 679 33.43 1.07 -13.14
C THR A 679 34.45 1.97 -13.85
N ALA A 680 34.03 2.62 -14.95
CA ALA A 680 34.90 3.37 -15.86
C ALA A 680 35.64 4.55 -15.20
N ALA A 681 35.05 5.17 -14.16
CA ALA A 681 35.69 6.23 -13.40
C ALA A 681 36.40 5.66 -12.16
N ALA A 682 37.70 5.92 -12.02
CA ALA A 682 38.50 5.49 -10.86
C ALA A 682 38.00 6.06 -9.52
N ALA A 683 37.29 7.20 -9.55
CA ALA A 683 36.78 7.90 -8.37
C ALA A 683 35.31 7.55 -8.03
N GLU A 684 34.59 6.83 -8.89
CA GLU A 684 33.19 6.52 -8.65
C GLU A 684 33.04 5.23 -7.83
N SER A 685 32.19 5.30 -6.81
CA SER A 685 31.88 4.16 -5.96
C SER A 685 30.90 3.22 -6.66
N ALA A 686 31.21 1.93 -6.62
CA ALA A 686 30.37 0.88 -7.20
C ALA A 686 29.27 0.39 -6.23
N VAL A 687 29.14 1.04 -5.06
CA VAL A 687 28.24 0.61 -3.99
C VAL A 687 27.39 1.75 -3.43
N GLU A 688 26.17 1.40 -3.03
CA GLU A 688 25.22 2.29 -2.34
C GLU A 688 24.68 1.61 -1.09
N TYR A 689 24.64 2.35 0.02
CA TYR A 689 24.08 1.89 1.27
C TYR A 689 22.64 2.37 1.45
N VAL A 690 21.79 1.47 1.96
CA VAL A 690 20.47 1.77 2.48
C VAL A 690 20.38 1.20 3.89
N ARG A 691 20.16 2.06 4.89
CA ARG A 691 19.98 1.67 6.28
C ARG A 691 18.61 1.03 6.47
N PRO A 692 18.53 -0.24 6.92
CA PRO A 692 17.26 -0.84 7.28
C PRO A 692 16.74 -0.21 8.59
N SER A 693 15.43 -0.01 8.67
CA SER A 693 14.78 0.46 9.90
C SER A 693 14.77 -0.63 10.99
N LEU A 694 14.66 -1.89 10.56
CA LEU A 694 14.78 -3.09 11.38
C LEU A 694 15.33 -4.23 10.54
N ALA A 695 16.42 -4.84 11.00
CA ALA A 695 16.96 -6.07 10.44
C ALA A 695 17.12 -7.09 11.57
N LEU A 696 16.58 -8.29 11.38
CA LEU A 696 16.71 -9.40 12.33
C LEU A 696 17.63 -10.46 11.72
N GLU A 697 18.74 -10.73 12.40
CA GLU A 697 19.65 -11.82 12.08
C GLU A 697 19.31 -13.04 12.93
N THR A 698 18.70 -14.05 12.30
CA THR A 698 18.31 -15.31 12.96
C THR A 698 19.48 -16.30 13.06
N SER A 699 20.63 -15.97 12.46
CA SER A 699 21.85 -16.79 12.44
C SER A 699 22.28 -17.21 13.85
N LYS A 700 22.14 -16.34 14.84
CA LYS A 700 22.46 -16.56 16.26
C LYS A 700 21.56 -17.57 16.97
N LEU A 701 20.38 -17.87 16.40
CA LEU A 701 19.42 -18.83 16.95
C LEU A 701 19.66 -20.26 16.41
N SER A 702 20.34 -20.40 15.28
CA SER A 702 20.50 -21.70 14.59
C SER A 702 21.79 -22.45 14.92
N GLY A 703 22.80 -21.80 15.52
CA GLY A 703 24.06 -22.44 15.91
C GLY A 703 25.00 -22.83 14.75
N VAL A 704 24.57 -22.69 13.48
CA VAL A 704 25.30 -23.08 12.26
C VAL A 704 25.74 -21.86 11.42
N ALA A 705 26.13 -20.77 12.09
CA ALA A 705 26.60 -19.55 11.43
C ALA A 705 28.10 -19.66 11.06
N ILE A 706 28.46 -19.28 9.83
CA ILE A 706 29.85 -19.27 9.34
C ILE A 706 30.70 -18.24 10.11
N SER A 707 30.08 -17.14 10.56
CA SER A 707 30.74 -16.04 11.29
C SER A 707 30.74 -16.22 12.82
N LYS A 708 30.60 -17.45 13.34
CA LYS A 708 30.53 -17.72 14.78
C LYS A 708 31.78 -17.25 15.54
N ASP A 709 32.95 -17.37 14.92
CA ASP A 709 34.17 -16.69 15.33
C ASP A 709 34.44 -15.50 14.40
N THR A 710 34.08 -14.32 14.87
CA THR A 710 34.15 -13.09 14.07
C THR A 710 35.58 -12.70 13.71
N GLN A 711 36.56 -12.95 14.58
CA GLN A 711 37.94 -12.53 14.33
C GLN A 711 38.58 -13.40 13.25
N THR A 712 38.48 -14.73 13.40
CA THR A 712 38.98 -15.67 12.40
C THR A 712 38.29 -15.45 11.03
N HIS A 713 36.99 -15.14 11.03
CA HIS A 713 36.26 -14.79 9.81
C HIS A 713 36.79 -13.51 9.14
N TYR A 714 37.11 -12.48 9.93
CA TYR A 714 37.63 -11.21 9.40
C TYR A 714 39.07 -11.34 8.90
N ASP A 715 39.87 -12.21 9.51
CA ASP A 715 41.24 -12.50 9.06
C ASP A 715 41.23 -13.19 7.69
N VAL A 716 40.32 -14.16 7.48
CA VAL A 716 40.12 -14.77 6.16
C VAL A 716 39.68 -13.71 5.13
N ARG A 717 38.74 -12.83 5.47
CA ARG A 717 38.30 -11.77 4.57
C ARG A 717 39.40 -10.76 4.23
N SER A 718 40.27 -10.43 5.18
CA SER A 718 41.44 -9.58 4.93
C SER A 718 42.43 -10.24 3.96
N LYS A 719 42.64 -11.56 4.05
CA LYS A 719 43.42 -12.32 3.06
C LYS A 719 42.76 -12.30 1.67
N CYS A 720 41.43 -12.41 1.60
CA CYS A 720 40.70 -12.29 0.34
C CYS A 720 40.88 -10.91 -0.30
N ILE A 721 40.81 -9.83 0.49
CA ILE A 721 41.05 -8.46 -0.01
C ILE A 721 42.45 -8.35 -0.61
N ALA A 722 43.48 -8.84 0.09
CA ALA A 722 44.85 -8.81 -0.41
C ALA A 722 44.96 -9.54 -1.76
N LYS A 723 44.40 -10.76 -1.85
CA LYS A 723 44.41 -11.55 -3.08
C LYS A 723 43.64 -10.89 -4.22
N PHE A 724 42.42 -10.41 -3.96
CA PHE A 724 41.60 -9.80 -5.01
C PHE A 724 42.14 -8.45 -5.47
N SER A 725 42.84 -7.72 -4.60
CA SER A 725 43.48 -6.47 -5.00
C SER A 725 44.70 -6.69 -5.90
N GLU A 726 45.40 -7.82 -5.76
CA GLU A 726 46.45 -8.24 -6.68
C GLU A 726 45.88 -8.48 -8.10
N ILE A 727 44.70 -9.11 -8.17
CA ILE A 727 44.08 -9.50 -9.45
C ILE A 727 43.32 -8.33 -10.12
N TYR A 728 42.56 -7.56 -9.34
CA TYR A 728 41.57 -6.60 -9.85
C TYR A 728 41.88 -5.14 -9.50
N GLY A 729 42.96 -4.86 -8.75
CA GLY A 729 43.29 -3.54 -8.22
C GLY A 729 42.58 -3.22 -6.90
N GLY A 730 43.03 -2.16 -6.20
CA GLY A 730 42.58 -1.82 -4.85
C GLY A 730 41.20 -1.16 -4.77
N LEU A 731 40.48 -1.40 -3.66
CA LEU A 731 39.17 -0.79 -3.35
C LEU A 731 39.22 0.42 -2.40
N SER A 732 40.36 0.66 -1.75
CA SER A 732 40.47 1.62 -0.63
C SER A 732 40.13 3.07 -1.01
N HIS A 733 40.43 3.48 -2.25
CA HIS A 733 40.17 4.84 -2.74
C HIS A 733 38.74 5.06 -3.25
N ARG A 734 37.94 4.01 -3.40
CA ARG A 734 36.56 4.05 -3.96
C ARG A 734 35.51 4.11 -2.85
N LYS A 735 35.63 5.11 -1.97
CA LYS A 735 34.80 5.24 -0.76
C LYS A 735 33.53 6.07 -1.02
N SER A 736 32.39 5.56 -0.60
CA SER A 736 31.14 6.31 -0.43
C SER A 736 31.03 6.86 1.00
N GLU A 737 30.56 8.09 1.14
CA GLU A 737 30.27 8.70 2.44
C GLU A 737 28.85 8.35 2.92
N PHE A 738 28.64 8.38 4.24
CA PHE A 738 27.31 8.28 4.86
C PHE A 738 26.62 9.65 4.85
N GLY A 739 25.28 9.66 4.82
CA GLY A 739 24.49 10.90 4.88
C GLY A 739 24.57 11.77 3.64
N ARG A 740 25.02 11.24 2.50
CA ARG A 740 25.12 11.97 1.24
C ARG A 740 23.78 12.11 0.53
N ARG A 741 22.82 11.24 0.87
CA ARG A 741 21.54 11.16 0.18
C ARG A 741 20.51 12.11 0.76
N LYS A 742 19.76 12.75 -0.12
CA LYS A 742 18.68 13.69 0.25
C LYS A 742 17.51 13.03 0.99
N ASP A 743 17.34 11.72 0.85
CA ASP A 743 16.28 10.96 1.53
C ASP A 743 16.66 10.54 2.96
N GLY A 744 17.93 10.71 3.36
CA GLY A 744 18.42 10.34 4.69
C GLY A 744 18.41 8.84 4.99
N TRP A 745 18.23 7.98 3.97
CA TRP A 745 18.20 6.52 4.16
C TRP A 745 19.59 5.89 4.29
N ASP A 746 20.65 6.68 4.30
CA ASP A 746 22.04 6.25 4.53
C ASP A 746 22.63 6.77 5.85
N LEU A 747 21.82 7.41 6.70
CA LEU A 747 22.22 7.94 8.02
C LEU A 747 22.12 6.88 9.11
#